data_AF-A0A951KZX7-F1
#
_entry.id   AF-A0A951KZX7-F1
#
_cell.length_a   1.000
_cell.length_b   1.000
_cell.length_c   1.000
_cell.angle_alpha   90.00
_cell.angle_beta   90.00
_cell.angle_gamma   90.00
#
_symmetry.space_group_name_H-M   'P 1'
#
loop_
_entity.id
_entity.type
_entity.pdbx_description
1 polymer ?
#
loop_
_entity_poly.entity_id
_entity_poly.type
_entity_poly.pdbx_seq_one_letter_code
_entity_poly.pdbx_strand_id
1 'polypeptide(L)'
;MGTVVAGRWQFGVLGPLEASCGGEPVRLGGERQRVLLALLLAHANELVTVDQLVEQLFGGTRSDSAVNAVQVAVSRLRRVLEGGDHVDGVLQSRPGGYLLRAEPGQLDAAVFERLLGDGRGLLAAGQPAEAAARLRDALGLWRGPALADLAGVDCLQGEIRRLDELRLAAVMERVDADLALGGGAELVSELESLVASEPLQERLRGQLMLALYRAGRQADALAVYRELSGVLRDELGLAPSEALQELERSILQHDVSLHPPPGQGFADSVPPVTSVGGRDSPLATGELLEREAELAVIGGLVQAALAGSGRLLVVDGAAGVGKTRLLEEASRAAGAAGMDVVRARGVALEDQFAFGVVRQLFEDVLAAASAVERAELLSGAAGLAGGLLGFAAPSERPRPPAEVSFAMLHGLYWLCFNLAARKPLFVVVDDAHWADAPSLRFVSFVAARLEGLRVVLALAVRTGESGVAAGVLETIRNDAGARVLRPAQLSERACERLIDEAYRRAPAREFSRACFEVTGGNPFYLRALVDGLLADGLSPDAGSAEVVRGQVPEAVVRSLVLRLSRLPPAAPAAARAVAVLGADSELRHAAALAGVEVREATKAADRLAGAGILAPGRPLRFVHPLVEAAIYAEMPPGERDLMHARAARMLAASDAGSERVAAHLLVTEPTGDRWSVEVLRAAAADAQVRGAPDSAVSYLQRARREGLNADVDVMWELGFAQVLCAQPAAVETLEKALAMAGDPRQRAMIAHQLSWALGVATRFEDAVSVLETALDDLGDTDRTLSQTIESTLLGNAAMQLSTRPAHRRRLARLRDQKLGDSPTERLLLAHVALWSCLEGEPADVVGALAEHALAGGRLLTEIGSEASTFYCVPQAMLFSDSFELARYWLDQAIADARARRSTGGFAWASSRRAELSYRVGELADAEADARAALAAGGGLRGVLGPGVLATLAQVLIERGELREAAALLDQCEIRFGLDQPATATYLPYADGQLAAATGRWRAAADSFLRLGEWNLAWGERNPGLLDWRTGAALALAHLGEVERARELSGEVVELSRYLGQPRCLGVGLRAAGIIAGGSEGLDLLREAVATLENTPARLEHARAMVDLGAALRRQNHRKDARDPLRQGTELAQRCGATMLAQRAQAELLATGARPRRLTRSGVEALTPSERRIARLAADGLSTPEIAQQLFVTVNTVETHLRHAYMKLDIHSREQLPGIFGA
;
A
#
# COMPACT_ATOMS: atom_id res chain seq x y z
N MET A 1 41.26 -61.52 -13.58
CA MET A 1 40.91 -62.87 -13.07
C MET A 1 41.61 -63.04 -11.73
N GLY A 2 40.86 -63.44 -10.69
CA GLY A 2 41.30 -63.53 -9.28
C GLY A 2 40.98 -62.23 -8.52
N THR A 3 40.03 -62.15 -7.58
CA THR A 3 39.36 -63.21 -6.81
C THR A 3 38.01 -62.64 -6.35
N VAL A 4 36.90 -63.32 -6.64
CA VAL A 4 35.60 -63.01 -6.01
C VAL A 4 35.75 -63.40 -4.55
N VAL A 5 36.12 -62.43 -3.71
CA VAL A 5 35.90 -62.53 -2.27
C VAL A 5 34.39 -62.55 -2.10
N ALA A 6 33.88 -63.45 -1.28
CA ALA A 6 32.53 -63.35 -0.73
C ALA A 6 32.46 -62.07 0.12
N GLY A 7 32.41 -60.93 -0.56
CA GLY A 7 32.37 -59.61 0.04
C GLY A 7 30.97 -59.36 0.56
N ARG A 8 30.88 -58.75 1.74
CA ARG A 8 29.61 -58.37 2.34
C ARG A 8 28.97 -57.29 1.45
N TRP A 9 27.84 -57.59 0.85
CA TRP A 9 27.09 -56.65 0.02
C TRP A 9 26.45 -55.57 0.89
N GLN A 10 26.40 -54.35 0.40
CA GLN A 10 25.60 -53.26 0.95
C GLN A 10 24.80 -52.60 -0.17
N PHE A 11 23.52 -52.43 0.07
CA PHE A 11 22.54 -51.81 -0.83
C PHE A 11 21.97 -50.57 -0.17
N GLY A 12 21.91 -49.50 -0.94
CA GLY A 12 21.44 -48.20 -0.51
C GLY A 12 20.23 -47.72 -1.29
N VAL A 13 19.06 -47.63 -0.66
CA VAL A 13 17.82 -47.09 -1.25
C VAL A 13 17.31 -45.82 -0.57
N LEU A 14 17.87 -45.46 0.60
CA LEU A 14 17.54 -44.22 1.34
C LEU A 14 18.30 -43.00 0.77
N GLY A 15 18.17 -42.77 -0.53
CA GLY A 15 18.97 -41.85 -1.35
C GLY A 15 19.05 -42.36 -2.79
N PRO A 16 19.94 -41.82 -3.64
CA PRO A 16 20.26 -42.43 -4.93
C PRO A 16 20.62 -43.93 -4.77
N LEU A 17 20.18 -44.76 -5.71
CA LEU A 17 20.39 -46.21 -5.67
C LEU A 17 21.89 -46.53 -5.72
N GLU A 18 22.40 -47.16 -4.67
CA GLU A 18 23.79 -47.57 -4.56
C GLU A 18 23.92 -49.06 -4.22
N ALA A 19 24.97 -49.69 -4.76
CA ALA A 19 25.38 -51.04 -4.38
C ALA A 19 26.90 -51.05 -4.22
N SER A 20 27.39 -51.65 -3.13
CA SER A 20 28.82 -51.83 -2.89
C SER A 20 29.12 -53.24 -2.39
N CYS A 21 30.35 -53.71 -2.67
CA CYS A 21 30.81 -55.03 -2.23
C CYS A 21 32.18 -54.88 -1.56
N GLY A 22 32.28 -55.24 -0.28
CA GLY A 22 33.51 -55.04 0.48
C GLY A 22 33.90 -53.56 0.66
N GLY A 23 32.94 -52.64 0.58
CA GLY A 23 33.15 -51.19 0.69
C GLY A 23 33.43 -50.47 -0.63
N GLU A 24 33.64 -51.19 -1.74
CA GLU A 24 33.88 -50.59 -3.06
C GLU A 24 32.55 -50.43 -3.84
N PRO A 25 32.25 -49.25 -4.40
CA PRO A 25 31.02 -49.00 -5.14
C PRO A 25 30.98 -49.75 -6.47
N VAL A 26 29.85 -50.39 -6.76
CA VAL A 26 29.60 -51.13 -8.00
C VAL A 26 28.85 -50.25 -8.99
N ARG A 27 29.37 -50.14 -10.21
CA ARG A 27 28.69 -49.40 -11.29
C ARG A 27 27.50 -50.20 -11.80
N LEU A 28 26.31 -49.82 -11.34
CA LEU A 28 25.03 -50.27 -11.88
C LEU A 28 24.88 -49.74 -13.31
N GLY A 29 24.42 -50.56 -14.25
CA GLY A 29 24.33 -50.15 -15.66
C GLY A 29 23.14 -49.21 -15.95
N GLY A 30 22.62 -49.28 -17.17
CA GLY A 30 21.56 -48.38 -17.63
C GLY A 30 20.29 -48.40 -16.77
N GLU A 31 19.45 -47.38 -16.90
CA GLU A 31 18.23 -47.15 -16.10
C GLU A 31 17.38 -48.41 -15.85
N ARG A 32 17.11 -49.22 -16.88
CA ARG A 32 16.34 -50.48 -16.74
C ARG A 32 16.94 -51.50 -15.75
N GLN A 33 18.26 -51.55 -15.59
CA GLN A 33 18.90 -52.43 -14.61
C GLN A 33 18.78 -51.88 -13.19
N ARG A 34 18.87 -50.56 -13.04
CA ARG A 34 18.68 -49.86 -11.77
C ARG A 34 17.24 -49.99 -11.29
N VAL A 35 16.26 -49.83 -12.19
CA VAL A 35 14.83 -50.05 -11.88
C VAL A 35 14.56 -51.50 -11.46
N LEU A 36 15.08 -52.49 -12.20
CA LEU A 36 14.94 -53.90 -11.83
C LEU A 36 15.57 -54.21 -10.46
N LEU A 37 16.75 -53.67 -10.17
CA LEU A 37 17.40 -53.85 -8.87
C LEU A 37 16.60 -53.19 -7.74
N ALA A 38 16.11 -51.96 -7.94
CA ALA A 38 15.27 -51.26 -6.97
C ALA A 38 13.97 -52.03 -6.67
N LEU A 39 13.29 -52.57 -7.70
CA LEU A 39 12.09 -53.41 -7.53
C LEU A 39 12.38 -54.69 -6.73
N LEU A 40 13.51 -55.35 -7.01
CA LEU A 40 13.91 -56.56 -6.27
C LEU A 40 14.35 -56.25 -4.83
N LEU A 41 14.90 -55.07 -4.57
CA LEU A 41 15.27 -54.62 -3.22
C LEU A 41 14.04 -54.19 -2.40
N ALA A 42 13.01 -53.62 -3.04
CA ALA A 42 11.73 -53.34 -2.41
C ALA A 42 11.05 -54.62 -1.88
N HIS A 43 11.29 -55.75 -2.57
CA HIS A 43 10.86 -57.09 -2.19
C HIS A 43 12.03 -57.98 -1.76
N ALA A 44 13.03 -57.41 -1.07
CA ALA A 44 14.21 -58.16 -0.66
C ALA A 44 13.83 -59.37 0.20
N ASN A 45 14.45 -60.52 -0.11
CA ASN A 45 14.17 -61.83 0.49
C ASN A 45 12.79 -62.43 0.19
N GLU A 46 12.00 -61.82 -0.70
CA GLU A 46 10.73 -62.35 -1.20
C GLU A 46 10.85 -62.78 -2.68
N LEU A 47 9.96 -63.67 -3.12
CA LEU A 47 9.92 -64.11 -4.52
C LEU A 47 9.09 -63.13 -5.36
N VAL A 48 9.73 -62.44 -6.29
CA VAL A 48 9.06 -61.59 -7.29
C VAL A 48 8.83 -62.39 -8.57
N THR A 49 7.57 -62.57 -8.96
CA THR A 49 7.21 -63.40 -10.11
C THR A 49 7.61 -62.74 -11.43
N VAL A 50 7.82 -63.56 -12.48
CA VAL A 50 8.11 -63.03 -13.82
C VAL A 50 6.96 -62.15 -14.34
N ASP A 51 5.72 -62.50 -14.03
CA ASP A 51 4.55 -61.71 -14.44
C ASP A 51 4.52 -60.34 -13.77
N GLN A 52 4.84 -60.26 -12.48
CA GLN A 52 4.99 -58.98 -11.76
C GLN A 52 6.11 -58.13 -12.36
N LEU A 53 7.26 -58.73 -12.70
CA LEU A 53 8.36 -57.99 -13.34
C LEU A 53 7.98 -57.51 -14.75
N VAL A 54 7.22 -58.29 -15.51
CA VAL A 54 6.73 -57.89 -16.84
C VAL A 54 5.76 -56.72 -16.71
N GLU A 55 4.81 -56.82 -15.80
CA GLU A 55 3.82 -55.77 -15.54
C GLU A 55 4.48 -54.46 -15.09
N GLN A 56 5.38 -54.53 -14.10
CA GLN A 56 6.01 -53.35 -13.51
C GLN A 56 7.08 -52.70 -14.40
N LEU A 57 7.79 -53.46 -15.24
CA LEU A 57 8.82 -52.91 -16.13
C LEU A 57 8.32 -52.51 -17.52
N PHE A 58 7.21 -53.09 -17.99
CA PHE A 58 6.72 -52.91 -19.37
C PHE A 58 5.24 -52.51 -19.48
N GLY A 59 4.51 -52.38 -18.37
CA GLY A 59 3.18 -51.75 -18.33
C GLY A 59 2.04 -52.48 -19.05
N GLY A 60 2.11 -53.81 -19.25
CA GLY A 60 1.04 -54.53 -19.98
C GLY A 60 1.16 -56.06 -20.14
N THR A 61 0.17 -56.66 -20.82
CA THR A 61 -0.10 -58.11 -20.94
C THR A 61 1.10 -58.98 -21.33
N ARG A 62 1.24 -60.11 -20.61
CA ARG A 62 2.29 -61.13 -20.79
C ARG A 62 2.46 -61.52 -22.26
N SER A 63 3.66 -61.27 -22.80
CA SER A 63 4.11 -61.75 -24.11
C SER A 63 5.46 -62.44 -24.00
N ASP A 64 5.75 -63.42 -24.87
CA ASP A 64 7.02 -64.14 -24.87
C ASP A 64 8.23 -63.20 -25.05
N SER A 65 8.03 -62.08 -25.76
CA SER A 65 9.04 -61.01 -25.93
C SER A 65 9.36 -60.30 -24.61
N ALA A 66 8.33 -59.97 -23.80
CA ALA A 66 8.51 -59.30 -22.52
C ALA A 66 9.17 -60.22 -21.48
N VAL A 67 8.79 -61.50 -21.45
CA VAL A 67 9.42 -62.52 -20.60
C VAL A 67 10.91 -62.67 -20.95
N ASN A 68 11.24 -62.73 -22.24
CA ASN A 68 12.64 -62.76 -22.70
C ASN A 68 13.41 -61.49 -22.31
N ALA A 69 12.77 -60.31 -22.38
CA ALA A 69 13.39 -59.05 -21.98
C ALA A 69 13.72 -59.00 -20.48
N VAL A 70 12.84 -59.53 -19.61
CA VAL A 70 13.11 -59.68 -18.16
C VAL A 70 14.30 -60.62 -17.93
N GLN A 71 14.34 -61.78 -18.60
CA GLN A 71 15.45 -62.73 -18.47
C GLN A 71 16.80 -62.10 -18.89
N VAL A 72 16.81 -61.30 -19.96
CA VAL A 72 18.00 -60.57 -20.42
C VAL A 72 18.42 -59.50 -19.40
N ALA A 73 17.46 -58.76 -18.83
CA ALA A 73 17.75 -57.76 -17.80
C ALA A 73 18.35 -58.40 -16.54
N VAL A 74 17.79 -59.52 -16.08
CA VAL A 74 18.30 -60.30 -14.93
C VAL A 74 19.69 -60.85 -15.19
N SER A 75 19.95 -61.45 -16.36
CA SER A 75 21.29 -61.97 -16.70
C SER A 75 22.36 -60.87 -16.68
N ARG A 76 22.01 -59.67 -17.18
CA ARG A 76 22.93 -58.52 -17.13
C ARG A 76 23.14 -58.01 -15.71
N LEU A 77 22.08 -57.95 -14.90
CA LEU A 77 22.19 -57.55 -13.48
C LEU A 77 23.05 -58.56 -12.70
N ARG A 78 22.89 -59.86 -12.96
CA ARG A 78 23.71 -60.91 -12.35
C ARG A 78 25.19 -60.79 -12.73
N ARG A 79 25.53 -60.45 -13.97
CA ARG A 79 26.92 -60.17 -14.36
C ARG A 79 27.53 -59.00 -13.59
N VAL A 80 26.74 -57.97 -13.30
CA VAL A 80 27.19 -56.80 -12.53
C VAL A 80 27.38 -57.15 -11.05
N LEU A 81 26.45 -57.92 -10.47
CA LEU A 81 26.47 -58.27 -9.05
C LEU A 81 27.37 -59.47 -8.72
N GLU A 82 27.60 -60.41 -9.63
CA GLU A 82 28.21 -61.71 -9.27
C GLU A 82 29.41 -62.08 -10.17
N GLY A 83 29.71 -61.28 -11.19
CA GLY A 83 30.83 -61.54 -12.11
C GLY A 83 30.63 -62.75 -13.06
N GLY A 84 29.44 -63.38 -13.06
CA GLY A 84 29.09 -64.53 -13.91
C GLY A 84 27.67 -65.06 -13.64
N ASP A 85 27.23 -66.11 -14.34
CA ASP A 85 25.96 -66.81 -14.06
C ASP A 85 26.17 -67.87 -12.96
N HIS A 86 25.97 -67.49 -11.70
CA HIS A 86 25.93 -68.43 -10.56
C HIS A 86 24.50 -68.54 -10.04
N VAL A 87 24.00 -69.76 -9.86
CA VAL A 87 22.59 -70.03 -9.55
C VAL A 87 22.28 -69.81 -8.06
N ASP A 88 23.29 -69.88 -7.19
CA ASP A 88 23.21 -69.73 -5.73
C ASP A 88 23.77 -68.39 -5.20
N GLY A 89 23.79 -67.35 -6.04
CA GLY A 89 24.28 -66.02 -5.69
C GLY A 89 23.27 -65.14 -4.92
N VAL A 90 23.54 -63.83 -4.88
CA VAL A 90 22.68 -62.79 -4.28
C VAL A 90 21.35 -62.69 -5.03
N LEU A 91 21.33 -62.92 -6.36
CA LEU A 91 20.14 -62.93 -7.19
C LEU A 91 19.78 -64.34 -7.66
N GLN A 92 18.86 -64.96 -6.93
CA GLN A 92 18.47 -66.36 -7.11
C GLN A 92 17.30 -66.51 -8.09
N SER A 93 17.42 -67.50 -8.98
CA SER A 93 16.30 -67.94 -9.83
C SER A 93 15.53 -69.04 -9.11
N ARG A 94 14.22 -68.84 -8.90
CA ARG A 94 13.31 -69.83 -8.30
C ARG A 94 12.20 -70.17 -9.29
N PRO A 95 11.50 -71.31 -9.14
CA PRO A 95 10.37 -71.63 -10.00
C PRO A 95 9.35 -70.47 -10.01
N GLY A 96 9.12 -69.87 -11.18
CA GLY A 96 8.15 -68.78 -11.38
C GLY A 96 8.65 -67.34 -11.17
N GLY A 97 9.91 -67.11 -10.74
CA GLY A 97 10.38 -65.76 -10.45
C GLY A 97 11.84 -65.62 -10.02
N TYR A 98 12.16 -64.45 -9.48
CA TYR A 98 13.49 -64.10 -8.98
C TYR A 98 13.41 -63.56 -7.55
N LEU A 99 14.42 -63.87 -6.76
CA LEU A 99 14.54 -63.44 -5.37
C LEU A 99 15.93 -62.83 -5.17
N LEU A 100 15.99 -61.63 -4.62
CA LEU A 100 17.24 -61.00 -4.22
C LEU A 100 17.45 -61.17 -2.71
N ARG A 101 18.52 -61.86 -2.33
CA ARG A 101 18.82 -62.20 -0.95
C ARG A 101 19.72 -61.15 -0.32
N ALA A 102 19.21 -60.47 0.70
CA ALA A 102 19.97 -59.50 1.49
C ALA A 102 20.00 -59.95 2.95
N GLU A 103 21.18 -60.19 3.50
CA GLU A 103 21.34 -60.53 4.93
C GLU A 103 21.01 -59.34 5.84
N PRO A 104 20.68 -59.57 7.13
CA PRO A 104 20.48 -58.49 8.09
C PRO A 104 21.67 -57.52 8.11
N GLY A 105 21.39 -56.23 7.92
CA GLY A 105 22.42 -55.18 7.88
C GLY A 105 22.96 -54.85 6.49
N GLN A 106 22.54 -55.56 5.43
CA GLN A 106 23.01 -55.31 4.07
C GLN A 106 22.14 -54.31 3.29
N LEU A 107 20.91 -54.06 3.71
CA LEU A 107 20.01 -53.06 3.11
C LEU A 107 19.78 -51.93 4.11
N ASP A 108 20.11 -50.69 3.73
CA ASP A 108 19.95 -49.50 4.58
C ASP A 108 18.50 -49.30 5.05
N ALA A 109 17.49 -49.52 4.20
CA ALA A 109 16.08 -49.48 4.58
C ALA A 109 15.72 -50.50 5.68
N ALA A 110 16.24 -51.72 5.62
CA ALA A 110 16.01 -52.73 6.66
C ALA A 110 16.71 -52.38 7.98
N VAL A 111 17.88 -51.73 7.92
CA VAL A 111 18.56 -51.22 9.12
C VAL A 111 17.79 -50.07 9.73
N PHE A 112 17.28 -49.16 8.90
CA PHE A 112 16.46 -48.02 9.30
C PHE A 112 15.18 -48.48 10.02
N GLU A 113 14.43 -49.41 9.43
CA GLU A 113 13.20 -49.94 10.04
C GLU A 113 13.45 -50.59 11.40
N ARG A 114 14.57 -51.33 11.54
CA ARG A 114 14.96 -51.91 12.84
C ARG A 114 15.32 -50.84 13.87
N LEU A 115 16.09 -49.82 13.49
CA LEU A 115 16.47 -48.74 14.41
C LEU A 115 15.25 -47.88 14.81
N LEU A 116 14.30 -47.68 13.89
CA LEU A 116 13.02 -47.05 14.18
C LEU A 116 12.21 -47.90 15.18
N GLY A 117 12.17 -49.22 15.00
CA GLY A 117 11.57 -50.16 15.95
C GLY A 117 12.22 -50.12 17.34
N ASP A 118 13.55 -50.13 17.40
CA ASP A 118 14.32 -49.99 18.65
C ASP A 118 13.97 -48.66 19.34
N GLY A 119 13.97 -47.54 18.59
CA GLY A 119 13.64 -46.21 19.11
C GLY A 119 12.23 -46.12 19.69
N ARG A 120 11.24 -46.71 19.01
CA ARG A 120 9.85 -46.81 19.52
C ARG A 120 9.78 -47.64 20.81
N GLY A 121 10.50 -48.75 20.87
CA GLY A 121 10.58 -49.58 22.08
C GLY A 121 11.17 -48.83 23.28
N LEU A 122 12.23 -48.06 23.06
CA LEU A 122 12.88 -47.23 24.08
C LEU A 122 11.98 -46.09 24.57
N LEU A 123 11.25 -45.42 23.67
CA LEU A 123 10.24 -44.42 24.04
C LEU A 123 9.14 -45.02 24.91
N ALA A 124 8.59 -46.17 24.52
CA ALA A 124 7.56 -46.87 25.29
C ALA A 124 8.05 -47.33 26.66
N ALA A 125 9.35 -47.63 26.80
CA ALA A 125 9.99 -47.98 28.06
C ALA A 125 10.35 -46.76 28.95
N GLY A 126 10.05 -45.54 28.50
CA GLY A 126 10.35 -44.31 29.25
C GLY A 126 11.84 -43.92 29.23
N GLN A 127 12.58 -44.29 28.18
CA GLN A 127 14.01 -44.01 28.00
C GLN A 127 14.24 -43.03 26.83
N PRO A 128 13.78 -41.76 26.93
CA PRO A 128 13.75 -40.85 25.79
C PRO A 128 15.16 -40.45 25.29
N ALA A 129 16.18 -40.40 26.15
CA ALA A 129 17.55 -40.07 25.73
C ALA A 129 18.16 -41.14 24.81
N GLU A 130 18.00 -42.42 25.16
CA GLU A 130 18.47 -43.53 24.35
C GLU A 130 17.64 -43.64 23.05
N ALA A 131 16.34 -43.38 23.12
CA ALA A 131 15.48 -43.34 21.94
C ALA A 131 15.89 -42.24 20.96
N ALA A 132 16.13 -41.01 21.44
CA ALA A 132 16.55 -39.88 20.61
C ALA A 132 17.88 -40.18 19.89
N ALA A 133 18.86 -40.76 20.59
CA ALA A 133 20.12 -41.18 19.98
C ALA A 133 19.89 -42.23 18.88
N ARG A 134 19.07 -43.25 19.16
CA ARG A 134 18.77 -44.33 18.22
C ARG A 134 18.03 -43.87 16.97
N LEU A 135 17.10 -42.91 17.12
CA LEU A 135 16.33 -42.34 16.02
C LEU A 135 17.18 -41.37 15.17
N ARG A 136 18.13 -40.64 15.78
CA ARG A 136 19.14 -39.86 15.03
C ARG A 136 20.07 -40.77 14.23
N ASP A 137 20.51 -41.90 14.79
CA ASP A 137 21.27 -42.91 14.05
C ASP A 137 20.49 -43.43 12.84
N ALA A 138 19.18 -43.68 13.00
CA ALA A 138 18.30 -44.10 11.91
C ALA A 138 18.21 -43.03 10.81
N LEU A 139 17.88 -41.78 11.18
CA LEU A 139 17.77 -40.68 10.23
C LEU A 139 19.11 -40.36 9.54
N GLY A 140 20.24 -40.62 10.20
CA GLY A 140 21.58 -40.49 9.63
C GLY A 140 21.90 -41.46 8.48
N LEU A 141 21.08 -42.49 8.26
CA LEU A 141 21.22 -43.40 7.11
C LEU A 141 20.72 -42.78 5.80
N TRP A 142 19.93 -41.69 5.87
CA TRP A 142 19.36 -41.02 4.71
C TRP A 142 20.38 -40.11 4.03
N ARG A 143 20.62 -40.35 2.74
CA ARG A 143 21.55 -39.60 1.89
C ARG A 143 20.86 -38.57 0.99
N GLY A 144 19.53 -38.54 0.99
CA GLY A 144 18.69 -37.68 0.14
C GLY A 144 17.25 -38.19 0.07
N PRO A 145 16.44 -37.76 -0.91
CA PRO A 145 15.15 -38.38 -1.21
C PRO A 145 15.31 -39.87 -1.60
N ALA A 146 14.35 -40.73 -1.23
CA ALA A 146 14.41 -42.15 -1.55
C ALA A 146 14.48 -42.36 -3.07
N LEU A 147 15.44 -43.18 -3.53
CA LEU A 147 15.68 -43.49 -4.94
C LEU A 147 15.71 -42.24 -5.85
N ALA A 148 16.37 -41.16 -5.41
CA ALA A 148 16.34 -39.87 -6.10
C ALA A 148 16.73 -39.92 -7.60
N ASP A 149 17.60 -40.86 -8.01
CA ASP A 149 17.98 -41.06 -9.42
C ASP A 149 16.93 -41.79 -10.27
N LEU A 150 15.87 -42.29 -9.64
CA LEU A 150 14.75 -43.03 -10.22
C LEU A 150 13.38 -42.41 -9.84
N ALA A 151 13.36 -41.18 -9.33
CA ALA A 151 12.14 -40.52 -8.83
C ALA A 151 11.03 -40.35 -9.88
N GLY A 152 11.34 -40.38 -11.19
CA GLY A 152 10.37 -40.31 -12.28
C GLY A 152 9.84 -41.66 -12.78
N VAL A 153 10.15 -42.77 -12.10
CA VAL A 153 9.76 -44.11 -12.53
C VAL A 153 8.45 -44.54 -11.85
N ASP A 154 7.39 -44.73 -12.65
CA ASP A 154 6.04 -44.99 -12.17
C ASP A 154 5.92 -46.22 -11.25
N CYS A 155 6.57 -47.34 -11.61
CA CYS A 155 6.48 -48.59 -10.84
C CYS A 155 7.20 -48.54 -9.48
N LEU A 156 8.01 -47.51 -9.21
CA LEU A 156 8.71 -47.32 -7.95
C LEU A 156 8.03 -46.29 -7.03
N GLN A 157 7.03 -45.55 -7.50
CA GLN A 157 6.35 -44.51 -6.71
C GLN A 157 5.75 -45.04 -5.41
N GLY A 158 5.22 -46.26 -5.43
CA GLY A 158 4.67 -46.90 -4.22
C GLY A 158 5.72 -47.13 -3.14
N GLU A 159 6.92 -47.58 -3.52
CA GLU A 159 8.00 -47.84 -2.58
C GLU A 159 8.66 -46.55 -2.09
N ILE A 160 8.85 -45.56 -2.98
CA ILE A 160 9.34 -44.23 -2.61
C ILE A 160 8.44 -43.62 -1.54
N ARG A 161 7.11 -43.65 -1.77
CA ARG A 161 6.12 -43.16 -0.81
C ARG A 161 6.19 -43.90 0.52
N ARG A 162 6.29 -45.23 0.52
CA ARG A 162 6.42 -46.05 1.74
C ARG A 162 7.65 -45.63 2.56
N LEU A 163 8.79 -45.42 1.90
CA LEU A 163 10.03 -45.01 2.55
C LEU A 163 9.94 -43.59 3.11
N ASP A 164 9.36 -42.65 2.35
CA ASP A 164 9.15 -41.27 2.81
C ASP A 164 8.19 -41.21 4.01
N GLU A 165 7.12 -42.01 4.02
CA GLU A 165 6.20 -42.16 5.16
C GLU A 165 6.93 -42.72 6.40
N LEU A 166 7.82 -43.70 6.23
CA LEU A 166 8.65 -44.22 7.31
C LEU A 166 9.67 -43.19 7.83
N ARG A 167 10.22 -42.35 6.94
CA ARG A 167 11.10 -41.24 7.31
C ARG A 167 10.37 -40.23 8.17
N LEU A 168 9.19 -39.81 7.73
CA LEU A 168 8.36 -38.85 8.44
C LEU A 168 7.99 -39.40 9.83
N ALA A 169 7.62 -40.68 9.91
CA ALA A 169 7.36 -41.34 11.17
C ALA A 169 8.58 -41.30 12.11
N ALA A 170 9.79 -41.58 11.62
CA ALA A 170 11.00 -41.53 12.44
C ALA A 170 11.33 -40.11 12.93
N VAL A 171 11.10 -39.08 12.10
CA VAL A 171 11.23 -37.68 12.52
C VAL A 171 10.25 -37.36 13.65
N MET A 172 8.99 -37.78 13.51
CA MET A 172 7.97 -37.56 14.53
C MET A 172 8.28 -38.27 15.85
N GLU A 173 8.76 -39.53 15.82
CA GLU A 173 9.18 -40.23 17.05
C GLU A 173 10.40 -39.53 17.69
N ARG A 174 11.35 -39.03 16.90
CA ARG A 174 12.53 -38.32 17.43
C ARG A 174 12.11 -37.03 18.13
N VAL A 175 11.19 -36.28 17.52
CA VAL A 175 10.63 -35.07 18.13
C VAL A 175 9.95 -35.39 19.46
N ASP A 176 9.18 -36.47 19.55
CA ASP A 176 8.57 -36.88 20.83
C ASP A 176 9.62 -37.21 21.89
N ALA A 177 10.73 -37.86 21.51
CA ALA A 177 11.85 -38.11 22.41
C ALA A 177 12.51 -36.81 22.89
N ASP A 178 12.77 -35.87 21.98
CA ASP A 178 13.39 -34.57 22.30
C ASP A 178 12.46 -33.68 23.14
N LEU A 179 11.14 -33.70 22.89
CA LEU A 179 10.14 -33.05 23.74
C LEU A 179 10.07 -33.69 25.13
N ALA A 180 10.14 -35.03 25.25
CA ALA A 180 10.16 -35.71 26.53
C ALA A 180 11.39 -35.34 27.39
N LEU A 181 12.50 -34.95 26.76
CA LEU A 181 13.74 -34.52 27.40
C LEU A 181 13.76 -33.03 27.79
N GLY A 182 12.64 -32.33 27.63
CA GLY A 182 12.50 -30.91 27.95
C GLY A 182 12.83 -29.97 26.80
N GLY A 183 12.95 -30.48 25.57
CA GLY A 183 13.00 -29.66 24.37
C GLY A 183 11.75 -28.78 24.22
N GLY A 184 11.93 -27.61 23.59
CA GLY A 184 10.90 -26.60 23.38
C GLY A 184 11.30 -25.63 22.28
N ALA A 185 11.93 -24.50 22.64
CA ALA A 185 12.29 -23.43 21.71
C ALA A 185 13.18 -23.89 20.53
N GLU A 186 14.11 -24.81 20.77
CA GLU A 186 15.06 -25.32 19.76
C GLU A 186 14.39 -26.17 18.67
N LEU A 187 13.21 -26.74 18.95
CA LEU A 187 12.46 -27.58 18.00
C LEU A 187 11.46 -26.79 17.15
N VAL A 188 11.16 -25.53 17.51
CA VAL A 188 10.10 -24.74 16.88
C VAL A 188 10.34 -24.53 15.39
N SER A 189 11.55 -24.10 15.00
CA SER A 189 11.86 -23.83 13.59
C SER A 189 11.82 -25.09 12.72
N GLU A 190 12.25 -26.23 13.27
CA GLU A 190 12.17 -27.51 12.58
C GLU A 190 10.72 -27.98 12.42
N LEU A 191 9.91 -27.85 13.47
CA LEU A 191 8.50 -28.23 13.45
C LEU A 191 7.63 -27.32 12.57
N GLU A 192 7.91 -26.01 12.52
CA GLU A 192 7.28 -25.08 11.57
C GLU A 192 7.54 -25.51 10.12
N SER A 193 8.77 -25.92 9.79
CA SER A 193 9.11 -26.43 8.46
C SER A 193 8.41 -27.74 8.13
N LEU A 194 8.33 -28.68 9.08
CA LEU A 194 7.68 -29.99 8.88
C LEU A 194 6.17 -29.84 8.72
N VAL A 195 5.55 -28.94 9.48
CA VAL A 195 4.13 -28.62 9.41
C VAL A 195 3.77 -27.94 8.08
N ALA A 196 4.64 -27.07 7.56
CA ALA A 196 4.43 -26.46 6.24
C ALA A 196 4.47 -27.50 5.10
N SER A 197 5.32 -28.53 5.20
CA SER A 197 5.38 -29.62 4.22
C SER A 197 4.27 -30.66 4.40
N GLU A 198 3.76 -30.85 5.62
CA GLU A 198 2.75 -31.88 5.96
C GLU A 198 1.55 -31.23 6.68
N PRO A 199 0.78 -30.35 6.02
CA PRO A 199 -0.19 -29.47 6.68
C PRO A 199 -1.34 -30.21 7.37
N LEU A 200 -1.68 -31.41 6.90
CA LEU A 200 -2.74 -32.27 7.42
C LEU A 200 -2.28 -33.23 8.54
N GLN A 201 -0.98 -33.26 8.88
CA GLN A 201 -0.46 -34.20 9.87
C GLN A 201 -0.65 -33.71 11.30
N GLU A 202 -1.72 -34.18 11.95
CA GLU A 202 -2.15 -33.69 13.28
C GLU A 202 -1.12 -33.87 14.40
N ARG A 203 -0.32 -34.96 14.37
CA ARG A 203 0.69 -35.22 15.40
C ARG A 203 1.85 -34.20 15.34
N LEU A 204 2.26 -33.75 14.16
CA LEU A 204 3.26 -32.67 14.01
C LEU A 204 2.73 -31.33 14.54
N ARG A 205 1.45 -31.03 14.27
CA ARG A 205 0.77 -29.85 14.81
C ARG A 205 0.73 -29.91 16.34
N GLY A 206 0.39 -31.05 16.93
CA GLY A 206 0.44 -31.25 18.38
C GLY A 206 1.83 -31.08 18.99
N GLN A 207 2.86 -31.61 18.34
CA GLN A 207 4.26 -31.42 18.75
C GLN A 207 4.67 -29.94 18.70
N LEU A 208 4.29 -29.22 17.64
CA LEU A 208 4.54 -27.78 17.51
C LEU A 208 3.78 -26.97 18.57
N MET A 209 2.51 -27.32 18.85
CA MET A 209 1.72 -26.72 19.92
C MET A 209 2.42 -26.84 21.27
N LEU A 210 2.91 -28.04 21.61
CA LEU A 210 3.62 -28.28 22.87
C LEU A 210 4.97 -27.55 22.92
N ALA A 211 5.73 -27.52 21.83
CA ALA A 211 7.01 -26.82 21.74
C ALA A 211 6.84 -25.29 21.91
N LEU A 212 5.86 -24.69 21.21
CA LEU A 212 5.52 -23.27 21.32
C LEU A 212 5.03 -22.90 22.71
N TYR A 213 4.18 -23.73 23.31
CA TYR A 213 3.70 -23.54 24.68
C TYR A 213 4.87 -23.51 25.68
N ARG A 214 5.78 -24.48 25.59
CA ARG A 214 6.98 -24.56 26.46
C ARG A 214 7.98 -23.43 26.21
N ALA A 215 7.98 -22.83 25.02
CA ALA A 215 8.76 -21.64 24.69
C ALA A 215 8.11 -20.33 25.18
N GLY A 216 6.99 -20.39 25.91
CA GLY A 216 6.25 -19.21 26.38
C GLY A 216 5.35 -18.56 25.31
N ARG A 217 5.19 -19.20 24.15
CA ARG A 217 4.40 -18.72 23.00
C ARG A 217 3.01 -19.38 22.98
N GLN A 218 2.25 -19.24 24.07
CA GLN A 218 0.92 -19.88 24.22
C GLN A 218 -0.08 -19.49 23.14
N ALA A 219 -0.11 -18.21 22.75
CA ALA A 219 -1.01 -17.71 21.71
C ALA A 219 -0.73 -18.38 20.36
N ASP A 220 0.54 -18.61 20.04
CA ASP A 220 0.98 -19.27 18.80
C ASP A 220 0.63 -20.77 18.84
N ALA A 221 0.78 -21.44 19.99
CA ALA A 221 0.33 -22.82 20.17
C ALA A 221 -1.19 -22.96 19.89
N LEU A 222 -2.02 -22.04 20.39
CA LEU A 222 -3.46 -22.05 20.11
C LEU A 222 -3.81 -21.59 18.68
N ALA A 223 -2.94 -20.84 18.02
CA ALA A 223 -3.09 -20.50 16.61
C ALA A 223 -2.89 -21.74 15.72
N VAL A 224 -1.88 -22.57 16.01
CA VAL A 224 -1.59 -23.83 15.29
C VAL A 224 -2.80 -24.78 15.33
N TYR A 225 -3.49 -24.87 16.47
CA TYR A 225 -4.72 -25.66 16.59
C TYR A 225 -5.87 -25.12 15.73
N ARG A 226 -6.10 -23.79 15.77
CA ARG A 226 -7.19 -23.13 15.02
C ARG A 226 -6.97 -23.19 13.52
N GLU A 227 -5.73 -23.07 13.08
CA GLU A 227 -5.34 -23.23 11.68
C GLU A 227 -5.67 -24.65 11.19
N LEU A 228 -5.21 -25.68 11.90
CA LEU A 228 -5.51 -27.08 11.55
C LEU A 228 -7.02 -27.37 11.60
N SER A 229 -7.75 -26.82 12.58
CA SER A 229 -9.21 -26.98 12.66
C SER A 229 -9.94 -26.32 11.48
N GLY A 230 -9.42 -25.24 10.93
CA GLY A 230 -9.94 -24.62 9.71
C GLY A 230 -9.67 -25.51 8.50
N VAL A 231 -8.41 -25.92 8.32
CA VAL A 231 -7.99 -26.77 7.20
C VAL A 231 -8.74 -28.11 7.17
N LEU A 232 -8.86 -28.83 8.29
CA LEU A 232 -9.60 -30.11 8.36
C LEU A 232 -11.09 -29.94 8.06
N ARG A 233 -11.69 -28.82 8.47
CA ARG A 233 -13.10 -28.54 8.23
C ARG A 233 -13.36 -28.19 6.77
N ASP A 234 -12.50 -27.36 6.18
CA ASP A 234 -12.69 -26.82 4.84
C ASP A 234 -12.30 -27.84 3.76
N GLU A 235 -11.24 -28.62 3.97
CA GLU A 235 -10.73 -29.57 2.98
C GLU A 235 -11.31 -30.99 3.13
N LEU A 236 -11.55 -31.45 4.37
CA LEU A 236 -11.95 -32.84 4.65
C LEU A 236 -13.32 -32.96 5.34
N GLY A 237 -13.91 -31.85 5.81
CA GLY A 237 -15.16 -31.88 6.59
C GLY A 237 -15.02 -32.57 7.95
N LEU A 238 -13.80 -32.70 8.47
CA LEU A 238 -13.49 -33.40 9.73
C LEU A 238 -13.17 -32.40 10.85
N ALA A 239 -13.37 -32.83 12.09
CA ALA A 239 -12.90 -32.10 13.27
C ALA A 239 -11.50 -32.60 13.69
N PRO A 240 -10.68 -31.78 14.39
CA PRO A 240 -9.42 -32.24 14.95
C PRO A 240 -9.58 -33.45 15.87
N SER A 241 -8.57 -34.31 15.94
CA SER A 241 -8.53 -35.50 16.78
C SER A 241 -8.67 -35.18 18.28
N GLU A 242 -9.18 -36.16 19.04
CA GLU A 242 -9.38 -36.04 20.50
C GLU A 242 -8.08 -35.70 21.24
N ALA A 243 -6.95 -36.25 20.81
CA ALA A 243 -5.63 -35.95 21.39
C ALA A 243 -5.25 -34.48 21.23
N LEU A 244 -5.60 -33.85 20.11
CA LEU A 244 -5.29 -32.44 19.85
C LEU A 244 -6.27 -31.51 20.57
N GLN A 245 -7.55 -31.90 20.67
CA GLN A 245 -8.55 -31.21 21.48
C GLN A 245 -8.16 -31.21 22.98
N GLU A 246 -7.62 -32.32 23.48
CA GLU A 246 -7.15 -32.41 24.86
C GLU A 246 -5.91 -31.54 25.10
N LEU A 247 -4.98 -31.48 24.13
CA LEU A 247 -3.82 -30.60 24.22
C LEU A 247 -4.21 -29.12 24.23
N GLU A 248 -5.15 -28.70 23.37
CA GLU A 248 -5.72 -27.34 23.40
C GLU A 248 -6.29 -27.02 24.79
N ARG A 249 -7.11 -27.92 25.35
CA ARG A 249 -7.72 -27.75 26.66
C ARG A 249 -6.67 -27.64 27.76
N SER A 250 -5.65 -28.50 27.73
CA SER A 250 -4.55 -28.51 28.70
C SER A 250 -3.73 -27.21 28.63
N ILE A 251 -3.51 -26.68 27.41
CA ILE A 251 -2.80 -25.41 27.18
C ILE A 251 -3.63 -24.22 27.70
N LEU A 252 -4.94 -24.22 27.50
CA LEU A 252 -5.85 -23.18 28.01
C LEU A 252 -5.94 -23.19 29.54
N GLN A 253 -5.79 -24.36 30.17
CA GLN A 253 -5.86 -24.54 31.62
C GLN A 253 -4.52 -24.38 32.33
N HIS A 254 -3.43 -24.21 31.58
CA HIS A 254 -2.06 -24.23 32.10
C HIS A 254 -1.75 -25.49 32.93
N ASP A 255 -2.12 -26.65 32.40
CA ASP A 255 -1.92 -27.91 33.13
C ASP A 255 -0.43 -28.15 33.38
N VAL A 256 -0.11 -28.46 34.65
CA VAL A 256 1.25 -28.79 35.12
C VAL A 256 1.81 -30.01 34.38
N SER A 257 0.94 -30.90 33.88
CA SER A 257 1.32 -32.06 33.06
C SER A 257 2.03 -31.70 31.75
N LEU A 258 1.87 -30.47 31.24
CA LEU A 258 2.50 -29.99 30.01
C LEU A 258 3.96 -29.55 30.22
N HIS A 259 4.39 -29.33 31.46
CA HIS A 259 5.77 -28.99 31.78
C HIS A 259 6.65 -30.24 31.84
N PRO A 260 7.94 -30.15 31.47
CA PRO A 260 8.85 -31.28 31.59
C PRO A 260 8.97 -31.71 33.06
N PRO A 261 9.10 -33.02 33.35
CA PRO A 261 9.28 -33.50 34.71
C PRO A 261 10.52 -32.84 35.33
N PRO A 262 10.43 -32.33 36.58
CA PRO A 262 11.54 -31.64 37.22
C PRO A 262 12.69 -32.62 37.46
N GLY A 263 13.80 -32.39 36.75
CA GLY A 263 15.05 -33.11 36.95
C GLY A 263 15.28 -34.25 35.97
N GLN A 264 15.58 -33.90 34.70
CA GLN A 264 16.38 -34.70 33.76
C GLN A 264 16.76 -33.81 32.56
N GLY A 265 17.31 -32.62 32.83
CA GLY A 265 17.93 -31.82 31.79
C GLY A 265 19.23 -32.47 31.35
N PHE A 266 19.46 -32.54 30.04
CA PHE A 266 20.73 -32.94 29.44
C PHE A 266 21.89 -32.11 30.00
N ALA A 267 22.54 -32.63 31.03
CA ALA A 267 23.95 -32.41 31.28
C ALA A 267 24.73 -33.50 30.53
N ASP A 268 25.79 -33.08 29.86
CA ASP A 268 26.87 -33.89 29.30
C ASP A 268 26.58 -34.74 28.04
N SER A 269 26.77 -34.15 26.85
CA SER A 269 27.64 -34.73 25.80
C SER A 269 27.74 -33.85 24.54
N VAL A 270 28.52 -32.76 24.62
CA VAL A 270 29.29 -32.24 23.47
C VAL A 270 30.70 -31.94 24.00
N PRO A 271 31.77 -32.51 23.41
CA PRO A 271 33.14 -32.28 23.88
C PRO A 271 33.51 -30.79 23.72
N PRO A 272 34.40 -30.26 24.59
CA PRO A 272 34.75 -28.85 24.59
C PRO A 272 35.44 -28.50 23.26
N VAL A 273 34.70 -27.86 22.36
CA VAL A 273 35.33 -27.03 21.34
C VAL A 273 35.94 -25.89 22.11
N THR A 274 37.25 -25.97 22.32
CA THR A 274 38.09 -24.89 22.81
C THR A 274 37.71 -23.63 22.04
N SER A 275 37.04 -22.71 22.74
CA SER A 275 36.91 -21.33 22.34
C SER A 275 38.32 -20.74 22.24
N VAL A 276 38.93 -20.84 21.07
CA VAL A 276 39.97 -19.90 20.70
C VAL A 276 39.25 -18.57 20.56
N GLY A 277 39.51 -17.69 21.53
CA GLY A 277 38.74 -16.47 21.78
C GLY A 277 38.47 -15.65 20.52
N GLY A 278 37.19 -15.56 20.16
CA GLY A 278 36.65 -14.36 19.55
C GLY A 278 36.61 -13.30 20.65
N ARG A 279 37.46 -12.28 20.54
CA ARG A 279 37.28 -11.06 21.33
C ARG A 279 36.02 -10.40 20.81
N ASP A 280 34.91 -10.54 21.54
CA ASP A 280 33.86 -9.52 21.53
C ASP A 280 34.56 -8.17 21.77
N SER A 281 34.33 -7.17 20.91
CA SER A 281 34.73 -5.81 21.27
C SER A 281 33.92 -5.45 22.52
N PRO A 282 34.58 -5.09 23.65
CA PRO A 282 33.94 -4.86 24.94
C PRO A 282 32.97 -3.67 24.96
N LEU A 283 32.74 -2.99 23.81
CA LEU A 283 31.92 -1.79 23.71
C LEU A 283 30.55 -2.00 23.01
N ALA A 284 30.26 -3.17 22.43
CA ALA A 284 29.02 -3.37 21.67
C ALA A 284 27.72 -3.26 22.51
N THR A 285 27.82 -3.38 23.84
CA THR A 285 26.67 -3.44 24.78
C THR A 285 26.54 -2.23 25.73
N GLY A 286 27.34 -1.17 25.57
CA GLY A 286 27.42 -0.06 26.52
C GLY A 286 26.15 0.81 26.67
N GLU A 287 26.06 1.48 27.83
CA GLU A 287 25.00 2.42 28.25
C GLU A 287 24.87 3.62 27.29
N LEU A 288 23.64 4.12 27.04
CA LEU A 288 23.42 5.32 26.22
C LEU A 288 23.74 6.57 27.05
N LEU A 289 24.89 7.20 26.81
CA LEU A 289 25.37 8.34 27.60
C LEU A 289 24.84 9.69 27.09
N GLU A 290 24.47 10.59 28.02
CA GLU A 290 24.11 11.99 27.76
C GLU A 290 22.92 12.17 26.79
N ARG A 291 21.95 11.23 26.83
CA ARG A 291 20.72 11.27 25.99
C ARG A 291 19.43 11.35 26.80
N GLU A 292 19.51 11.68 28.08
CA GLU A 292 18.38 11.71 29.00
C GLU A 292 17.33 12.75 28.58
N ALA A 293 17.78 13.90 28.06
CA ALA A 293 16.89 14.96 27.59
C ALA A 293 16.12 14.55 26.32
N GLU A 294 16.82 13.95 25.36
CA GLU A 294 16.22 13.42 24.14
C GLU A 294 15.23 12.30 24.45
N LEU A 295 15.59 11.36 25.31
CA LEU A 295 14.71 10.28 25.76
C LEU A 295 13.47 10.79 26.51
N ALA A 296 13.60 11.85 27.31
CA ALA A 296 12.46 12.48 27.98
C ALA A 296 11.48 13.10 26.98
N VAL A 297 11.97 13.76 25.93
CA VAL A 297 11.12 14.29 24.85
C VAL A 297 10.41 13.14 24.12
N ILE A 298 11.13 12.09 23.75
CA ILE A 298 10.57 10.91 23.09
C ILE A 298 9.48 10.26 23.96
N GLY A 299 9.74 10.11 25.25
CA GLY A 299 8.75 9.60 26.22
C GLY A 299 7.47 10.44 26.23
N GLY A 300 7.60 11.77 26.21
CA GLY A 300 6.45 12.67 26.09
C GLY A 300 5.65 12.49 24.80
N LEU A 301 6.32 12.26 23.67
CA LEU A 301 5.66 11.98 22.38
C LEU A 301 4.93 10.64 22.38
N VAL A 302 5.54 9.59 22.97
CA VAL A 302 4.92 8.28 23.15
C VAL A 302 3.64 8.41 24.00
N GLN A 303 3.70 9.12 25.14
CA GLN A 303 2.52 9.32 25.98
C GLN A 303 1.40 10.09 25.26
N ALA A 304 1.75 11.11 24.48
CA ALA A 304 0.78 11.84 23.67
C ALA A 304 0.10 10.94 22.62
N ALA A 305 0.86 10.08 21.93
CA ALA A 305 0.31 9.14 20.95
C ALA A 305 -0.57 8.06 21.61
N LEU A 306 -0.17 7.53 22.77
CA LEU A 306 -1.01 6.63 23.57
C LEU A 306 -2.35 7.27 23.95
N ALA A 307 -2.36 8.58 24.21
CA ALA A 307 -3.56 9.38 24.47
C ALA A 307 -4.35 9.76 23.20
N GLY A 308 -4.00 9.25 22.01
CA GLY A 308 -4.72 9.51 20.76
C GLY A 308 -4.24 10.73 19.98
N SER A 309 -3.09 11.30 20.34
CA SER A 309 -2.51 12.46 19.66
C SER A 309 -1.20 12.08 18.96
N GLY A 310 -1.28 11.71 17.68
CA GLY A 310 -0.13 11.27 16.91
C GLY A 310 0.96 12.33 16.80
N ARG A 311 2.21 11.89 16.66
CA ARG A 311 3.40 12.76 16.70
C ARG A 311 4.42 12.42 15.64
N LEU A 312 5.01 13.45 15.06
CA LEU A 312 6.16 13.36 14.17
C LEU A 312 7.43 13.74 14.92
N LEU A 313 8.43 12.86 14.89
CA LEU A 313 9.76 13.05 15.45
C LEU A 313 10.80 13.00 14.32
N VAL A 314 11.65 14.02 14.24
CA VAL A 314 12.79 14.05 13.32
C VAL A 314 14.07 14.15 14.12
N VAL A 315 14.94 13.15 14.02
CA VAL A 315 16.28 13.13 14.62
C VAL A 315 17.30 13.54 13.55
N ASP A 316 17.77 14.78 13.62
CA ASP A 316 18.72 15.37 12.67
C ASP A 316 20.11 15.46 13.32
N GLY A 317 21.12 14.88 12.68
CA GLY A 317 22.49 14.96 13.20
C GLY A 317 23.54 14.38 12.27
N ALA A 318 24.80 14.66 12.58
CA ALA A 318 25.96 14.14 11.85
C ALA A 318 25.97 12.60 11.82
N ALA A 319 26.72 12.01 10.88
CA ALA A 319 26.94 10.56 10.89
C ALA A 319 27.72 10.14 12.14
N GLY A 320 27.37 8.97 12.69
CA GLY A 320 28.06 8.41 13.87
C GLY A 320 27.69 9.03 15.22
N VAL A 321 26.86 10.09 15.26
CA VAL A 321 26.44 10.76 16.52
C VAL A 321 25.53 9.90 17.43
N GLY A 322 25.07 8.74 16.94
CA GLY A 322 24.23 7.80 17.69
C GLY A 322 22.73 7.89 17.43
N LYS A 323 22.28 8.44 16.28
CA LYS A 323 20.86 8.53 15.90
C LYS A 323 20.17 7.16 15.91
N THR A 324 20.76 6.17 15.25
CA THR A 324 20.27 4.77 15.22
C THR A 324 20.08 4.20 16.61
N ARG A 325 21.09 4.39 17.50
CA ARG A 325 21.03 3.90 18.87
C ARG A 325 19.97 4.61 19.71
N LEU A 326 19.80 5.92 19.53
CA LEU A 326 18.73 6.68 20.17
C LEU A 326 17.34 6.17 19.72
N LEU A 327 17.17 5.90 18.43
CA LEU A 327 15.94 5.30 17.91
C LEU A 327 15.72 3.89 18.45
N GLU A 328 16.75 3.04 18.56
CA GLU A 328 16.70 1.71 19.22
C GLU A 328 16.18 1.79 20.64
N GLU A 329 16.72 2.70 21.45
CA GLU A 329 16.26 2.91 22.82
C GLU A 329 14.82 3.41 22.86
N ALA A 330 14.47 4.35 21.96
CA ALA A 330 13.11 4.84 21.80
C ALA A 330 12.12 3.74 21.45
N SER A 331 12.48 2.86 20.52
CA SER A 331 11.65 1.71 20.15
C SER A 331 11.49 0.72 21.30
N ARG A 332 12.55 0.44 22.07
CA ARG A 332 12.45 -0.43 23.25
C ARG A 332 11.52 0.17 24.29
N ALA A 333 11.65 1.47 24.56
CA ALA A 333 10.78 2.18 25.49
C ALA A 333 9.32 2.22 25.01
N ALA A 334 9.07 2.45 23.72
CA ALA A 334 7.74 2.41 23.12
C ALA A 334 7.11 1.02 23.20
N GLY A 335 7.89 -0.03 22.91
CA GLY A 335 7.47 -1.43 23.07
C GLY A 335 7.12 -1.77 24.51
N ALA A 336 7.94 -1.35 25.48
CA ALA A 336 7.66 -1.50 26.91
C ALA A 336 6.40 -0.72 27.36
N ALA A 337 6.09 0.39 26.68
CA ALA A 337 4.86 1.15 26.88
C ALA A 337 3.64 0.57 26.15
N GLY A 338 3.78 -0.58 25.49
CA GLY A 338 2.69 -1.31 24.83
C GLY A 338 2.40 -0.89 23.39
N MET A 339 3.33 -0.20 22.71
CA MET A 339 3.22 0.10 21.28
C MET A 339 3.79 -1.04 20.42
N ASP A 340 3.22 -1.28 19.23
CA ASP A 340 3.88 -2.07 18.20
C ASP A 340 4.94 -1.21 17.50
N VAL A 341 6.10 -1.81 17.20
CA VAL A 341 7.21 -1.11 16.55
C VAL A 341 7.43 -1.69 15.18
N VAL A 342 7.35 -0.85 14.15
CA VAL A 342 7.74 -1.19 12.79
C VAL A 342 8.93 -0.34 12.37
N ARG A 343 9.89 -0.96 11.68
CA ARG A 343 11.21 -0.37 11.41
C ARG A 343 11.60 -0.59 9.96
N ALA A 344 12.10 0.48 9.35
CA ALA A 344 12.74 0.44 8.05
C ALA A 344 14.02 1.26 8.09
N ARG A 345 14.91 0.97 7.13
CA ARG A 345 16.18 1.66 6.99
C ARG A 345 16.42 2.02 5.53
N GLY A 346 16.77 3.28 5.28
CA GLY A 346 17.29 3.71 3.99
C GLY A 346 18.72 3.19 3.76
N VAL A 347 18.98 2.64 2.57
CA VAL A 347 20.32 2.30 2.08
C VAL A 347 20.51 2.88 0.68
N ALA A 348 21.75 3.12 0.25
CA ALA A 348 22.01 3.90 -0.96
C ALA A 348 21.37 3.33 -2.26
N LEU A 349 21.21 2.01 -2.36
CA LEU A 349 20.50 1.37 -3.48
C LEU A 349 18.97 1.42 -3.34
N GLU A 350 18.44 1.63 -2.14
CA GLU A 350 17.01 1.66 -1.85
C GLU A 350 16.34 2.90 -2.46
N ASP A 351 17.05 4.02 -2.60
CA ASP A 351 16.57 5.25 -3.27
C ASP A 351 15.99 4.95 -4.67
N GLN A 352 16.48 3.87 -5.29
CA GLN A 352 16.11 3.46 -6.63
C GLN A 352 15.04 2.37 -6.67
N PHE A 353 14.67 1.78 -5.53
CA PHE A 353 13.69 0.72 -5.45
C PHE A 353 12.33 1.25 -5.00
N ALA A 354 11.30 1.13 -5.86
CA ALA A 354 9.98 1.67 -5.59
C ALA A 354 9.36 1.13 -4.29
N PHE A 355 8.98 2.03 -3.38
CA PHE A 355 8.36 1.70 -2.09
C PHE A 355 9.21 0.78 -1.19
N GLY A 356 10.53 0.74 -1.38
CA GLY A 356 11.42 -0.13 -0.61
C GLY A 356 11.28 0.05 0.91
N VAL A 357 11.30 1.30 1.38
CA VAL A 357 11.08 1.60 2.81
C VAL A 357 9.68 1.19 3.28
N VAL A 358 8.64 1.43 2.48
CA VAL A 358 7.26 1.02 2.79
C VAL A 358 7.13 -0.49 2.91
N ARG A 359 7.80 -1.26 2.04
CA ARG A 359 7.79 -2.73 2.08
C ARG A 359 8.42 -3.23 3.37
N GLN A 360 9.59 -2.69 3.75
CA GLN A 360 10.24 -3.01 5.03
C GLN A 360 9.33 -2.74 6.24
N LEU A 361 8.50 -1.69 6.18
CA LEU A 361 7.59 -1.34 7.27
C LEU A 361 6.41 -2.30 7.42
N PHE A 362 5.88 -2.84 6.32
CA PHE A 362 4.55 -3.48 6.33
C PHE A 362 4.49 -4.91 5.78
N GLU A 363 5.45 -5.36 4.98
CA GLU A 363 5.39 -6.72 4.40
C GLU A 363 5.46 -7.80 5.46
N ASP A 364 6.45 -7.72 6.36
CA ASP A 364 6.59 -8.70 7.45
C ASP A 364 5.40 -8.66 8.41
N VAL A 365 4.85 -7.46 8.65
CA VAL A 365 3.66 -7.29 9.51
C VAL A 365 2.45 -8.00 8.90
N LEU A 366 2.23 -7.83 7.59
CA LEU A 366 1.13 -8.50 6.90
C LEU A 366 1.39 -10.00 6.69
N ALA A 367 2.63 -10.40 6.44
CA ALA A 367 3.03 -11.80 6.30
C ALA A 367 2.82 -12.58 7.60
N ALA A 368 3.18 -11.97 8.74
CA ALA A 368 2.97 -12.54 10.08
C ALA A 368 1.50 -12.51 10.53
N ALA A 369 0.67 -11.62 9.97
CA ALA A 369 -0.77 -11.59 10.26
C ALA A 369 -1.50 -12.81 9.67
N SER A 370 -2.44 -13.38 10.42
CA SER A 370 -3.32 -14.45 9.93
C SER A 370 -4.17 -13.99 8.74
N ALA A 371 -4.76 -14.91 7.97
CA ALA A 371 -5.58 -14.56 6.79
C ALA A 371 -6.75 -13.62 7.13
N VAL A 372 -7.39 -13.81 8.29
CA VAL A 372 -8.48 -12.95 8.77
C VAL A 372 -7.95 -11.57 9.17
N GLU A 373 -6.88 -11.53 9.97
CA GLU A 373 -6.27 -10.27 10.38
C GLU A 373 -5.72 -9.48 9.20
N ARG A 374 -5.16 -10.15 8.21
CA ARG A 374 -4.68 -9.56 6.96
C ARG A 374 -5.83 -9.01 6.14
N ALA A 375 -6.94 -9.75 6.03
CA ALA A 375 -8.15 -9.27 5.38
C ALA A 375 -8.75 -8.04 6.09
N GLU A 376 -8.71 -8.00 7.42
CA GLU A 376 -9.10 -6.83 8.23
C GLU A 376 -8.13 -5.65 8.03
N LEU A 377 -6.82 -5.88 8.07
CA LEU A 377 -5.80 -4.85 7.88
C LEU A 377 -5.83 -4.27 6.47
N LEU A 378 -6.13 -5.09 5.45
CA LEU A 378 -6.31 -4.69 4.06
C LEU A 378 -7.78 -4.41 3.69
N SER A 379 -8.66 -4.26 4.69
CA SER A 379 -10.07 -3.95 4.45
C SER A 379 -10.27 -2.51 3.94
N GLY A 380 -11.33 -2.33 3.16
CA GLY A 380 -11.69 -1.04 2.58
C GLY A 380 -10.58 -0.41 1.73
N ALA A 381 -10.19 0.83 2.05
CA ALA A 381 -9.18 1.59 1.31
C ALA A 381 -7.77 1.00 1.45
N ALA A 382 -7.45 0.31 2.55
CA ALA A 382 -6.13 -0.28 2.78
C ALA A 382 -5.78 -1.36 1.74
N GLY A 383 -6.80 -2.03 1.18
CA GLY A 383 -6.60 -3.04 0.16
C GLY A 383 -6.02 -2.50 -1.16
N LEU A 384 -6.00 -1.18 -1.38
CA LEU A 384 -5.26 -0.55 -2.48
C LEU A 384 -3.74 -0.81 -2.38
N ALA A 385 -3.21 -0.95 -1.16
CA ALA A 385 -1.82 -1.29 -0.91
C ALA A 385 -1.54 -2.80 -1.01
N GLY A 386 -2.57 -3.64 -1.06
CA GLY A 386 -2.41 -5.10 -1.07
C GLY A 386 -1.60 -5.60 -2.27
N GLY A 387 -1.78 -5.02 -3.46
CA GLY A 387 -1.02 -5.42 -4.65
C GLY A 387 0.46 -5.06 -4.56
N LEU A 388 0.78 -3.90 -3.95
CA LEU A 388 2.16 -3.48 -3.71
C LEU A 388 2.88 -4.43 -2.75
N LEU A 389 2.18 -4.88 -1.70
CA LEU A 389 2.71 -5.71 -0.62
C LEU A 389 2.60 -7.22 -0.89
N GLY A 390 2.16 -7.62 -2.10
CA GLY A 390 2.10 -9.04 -2.50
C GLY A 390 0.86 -9.83 -2.04
N PHE A 391 -0.21 -9.14 -1.63
CA PHE A 391 -1.41 -9.72 -1.02
C PHE A 391 -2.73 -9.41 -1.78
N ALA A 392 -2.68 -8.92 -3.03
CA ALA A 392 -3.88 -8.73 -3.86
C ALA A 392 -3.64 -9.11 -5.34
N ALA A 393 -4.71 -9.52 -6.03
CA ALA A 393 -4.67 -9.83 -7.47
C ALA A 393 -4.50 -8.54 -8.31
N PRO A 394 -3.79 -8.61 -9.45
CA PRO A 394 -3.66 -7.49 -10.39
C PRO A 394 -5.05 -6.98 -10.83
N SER A 395 -5.26 -5.67 -10.84
CA SER A 395 -6.53 -5.11 -11.33
C SER A 395 -6.61 -5.22 -12.86
N GLU A 396 -7.69 -5.80 -13.39
CA GLU A 396 -7.90 -6.05 -14.83
C GLU A 396 -8.14 -4.79 -15.69
N ARG A 397 -8.28 -3.59 -15.10
CA ARG A 397 -8.57 -2.36 -15.85
C ARG A 397 -7.51 -1.27 -15.62
N PRO A 398 -7.03 -0.60 -16.68
CA PRO A 398 -6.11 0.52 -16.55
C PRO A 398 -6.80 1.72 -15.89
N ARG A 399 -6.25 2.17 -14.76
CA ARG A 399 -6.72 3.37 -14.03
C ARG A 399 -6.04 4.64 -14.56
N PRO A 400 -6.69 5.81 -14.47
CA PRO A 400 -6.05 7.07 -14.75
C PRO A 400 -4.91 7.30 -13.75
N PRO A 401 -3.78 7.86 -14.17
CA PRO A 401 -2.54 7.42 -13.56
C PRO A 401 -2.02 8.42 -12.49
N ALA A 402 -2.59 9.63 -12.42
CA ALA A 402 -2.52 10.50 -11.24
C ALA A 402 -3.30 9.92 -10.03
N GLU A 403 -4.33 9.10 -10.28
CA GLU A 403 -5.09 8.44 -9.22
C GLU A 403 -4.37 7.23 -8.66
N VAL A 404 -3.58 6.49 -9.47
CA VAL A 404 -2.82 5.33 -8.99
C VAL A 404 -1.85 5.72 -7.88
N SER A 405 -1.14 6.84 -8.03
CA SER A 405 -0.19 7.32 -7.00
C SER A 405 -0.90 7.75 -5.71
N PHE A 406 -1.96 8.57 -5.81
CA PHE A 406 -2.71 9.01 -4.61
C PHE A 406 -3.47 7.87 -3.94
N ALA A 407 -4.10 6.99 -4.71
CA ALA A 407 -4.79 5.80 -4.21
C ALA A 407 -3.83 4.88 -3.44
N MET A 408 -2.59 4.71 -3.94
CA MET A 408 -1.56 3.94 -3.24
C MET A 408 -1.18 4.58 -1.91
N LEU A 409 -0.88 5.89 -1.89
CA LEU A 409 -0.57 6.63 -0.64
C LEU A 409 -1.72 6.56 0.37
N HIS A 410 -2.96 6.68 -0.12
CA HIS A 410 -4.16 6.59 0.69
C HIS A 410 -4.38 5.16 1.23
N GLY A 411 -4.14 4.13 0.42
CA GLY A 411 -4.18 2.73 0.87
C GLY A 411 -3.16 2.46 1.97
N LEU A 412 -1.91 2.92 1.79
CA LEU A 412 -0.86 2.80 2.79
C LEU A 412 -1.18 3.58 4.08
N TYR A 413 -1.80 4.75 3.98
CA TYR A 413 -2.31 5.49 5.14
C TYR A 413 -3.37 4.67 5.90
N TRP A 414 -4.34 4.08 5.21
CA TRP A 414 -5.37 3.25 5.85
C TRP A 414 -4.83 1.96 6.44
N LEU A 415 -3.78 1.38 5.84
CA LEU A 415 -3.07 0.26 6.45
C LEU A 415 -2.42 0.69 7.78
N CYS A 416 -1.72 1.82 7.78
CA CYS A 416 -1.14 2.41 9.00
C CYS A 416 -2.22 2.72 10.04
N PHE A 417 -3.37 3.25 9.60
CA PHE A 417 -4.54 3.49 10.44
C PHE A 417 -5.07 2.20 11.08
N ASN A 418 -5.30 1.16 10.27
CA ASN A 418 -5.85 -0.13 10.72
C ASN A 418 -4.91 -0.80 11.73
N LEU A 419 -3.59 -0.70 11.51
CA LEU A 419 -2.58 -1.13 12.49
C LEU A 419 -2.70 -0.34 13.80
N ALA A 420 -2.70 0.99 13.72
CA ALA A 420 -2.76 1.88 14.88
C ALA A 420 -4.08 1.77 15.69
N ALA A 421 -5.17 1.41 15.01
CA ALA A 421 -6.49 1.19 15.62
C ALA A 421 -6.51 -0.08 16.49
N ARG A 422 -5.77 -1.12 16.10
CA ARG A 422 -5.62 -2.34 16.89
C ARG A 422 -4.71 -2.10 18.09
N LYS A 423 -3.55 -1.50 17.84
CA LYS A 423 -2.55 -1.22 18.86
C LYS A 423 -1.73 0.02 18.47
N PRO A 424 -1.42 0.93 19.40
CA PRO A 424 -0.62 2.11 19.09
C PRO A 424 0.69 1.75 18.39
N LEU A 425 1.07 2.51 17.36
CA LEU A 425 2.16 2.16 16.44
C LEU A 425 3.33 3.16 16.54
N PHE A 426 4.55 2.65 16.63
CA PHE A 426 5.79 3.42 16.58
C PHE A 426 6.53 3.06 15.29
N VAL A 427 6.41 3.93 14.28
CA VAL A 427 7.00 3.76 12.95
C VAL A 427 8.36 4.43 12.93
N VAL A 428 9.41 3.67 12.58
CA VAL A 428 10.79 4.18 12.52
C VAL A 428 11.34 4.04 11.11
N VAL A 429 11.83 5.14 10.55
CA VAL A 429 12.63 5.14 9.32
C VAL A 429 14.01 5.69 9.67
N ASP A 430 14.99 4.80 9.79
CA ASP A 430 16.38 5.20 9.98
C ASP A 430 17.04 5.55 8.63
N ASP A 431 17.99 6.47 8.65
CA ASP A 431 18.68 6.96 7.45
C ASP A 431 17.72 7.37 6.30
N ALA A 432 16.63 8.08 6.62
CA ALA A 432 15.55 8.43 5.68
C ALA A 432 15.97 9.32 4.48
N HIS A 433 17.21 9.81 4.46
CA HIS A 433 17.78 10.53 3.32
C HIS A 433 18.12 9.61 2.14
N TRP A 434 18.19 8.30 2.37
CA TRP A 434 18.34 7.26 1.33
C TRP A 434 17.05 6.48 1.06
N ALA A 435 15.90 6.98 1.53
CA ALA A 435 14.61 6.38 1.22
C ALA A 435 14.13 6.77 -0.18
N ASP A 436 13.43 5.85 -0.84
CA ASP A 436 12.83 6.10 -2.16
C ASP A 436 11.77 7.22 -2.14
N ALA A 437 11.66 7.95 -3.25
CA ALA A 437 10.73 9.07 -3.38
C ALA A 437 9.23 8.71 -3.15
N PRO A 438 8.71 7.57 -3.64
CA PRO A 438 7.37 7.10 -3.29
C PRO A 438 7.16 6.90 -1.77
N SER A 439 8.08 6.25 -1.07
CA SER A 439 8.01 6.06 0.39
C SER A 439 8.08 7.39 1.15
N LEU A 440 8.93 8.33 0.74
CA LEU A 440 9.00 9.65 1.38
C LEU A 440 7.72 10.47 1.20
N ARG A 441 7.04 10.35 0.05
CA ARG A 441 5.71 10.95 -0.15
C ARG A 441 4.66 10.30 0.75
N PHE A 442 4.73 8.99 0.97
CA PHE A 442 3.88 8.32 1.95
C PHE A 442 4.13 8.84 3.37
N VAL A 443 5.40 8.94 3.79
CA VAL A 443 5.78 9.50 5.09
C VAL A 443 5.24 10.92 5.26
N SER A 444 5.41 11.78 4.25
CA SER A 444 4.86 13.14 4.24
C SER A 444 3.33 13.16 4.29
N PHE A 445 2.68 12.28 3.53
CA PHE A 445 1.22 12.16 3.48
C PHE A 445 0.61 11.76 4.84
N VAL A 446 1.26 10.82 5.55
CA VAL A 446 0.88 10.39 6.90
C VAL A 446 1.18 11.49 7.91
N ALA A 447 2.35 12.14 7.84
CA ALA A 447 2.76 13.20 8.76
C ALA A 447 1.71 14.32 8.87
N ALA A 448 1.18 14.76 7.72
CA ALA A 448 0.13 15.78 7.65
C ALA A 448 -1.24 15.34 8.22
N ARG A 449 -1.40 14.07 8.63
CA ARG A 449 -2.67 13.44 9.05
C ARG A 449 -2.53 12.61 10.34
N LEU A 450 -1.52 12.90 11.16
CA LEU A 450 -1.30 12.19 12.43
C LEU A 450 -2.30 12.56 13.54
N GLU A 451 -3.04 13.66 13.40
CA GLU A 451 -4.01 14.09 14.40
C GLU A 451 -5.11 13.04 14.59
N GLY A 452 -5.35 12.63 15.84
CA GLY A 452 -6.32 11.58 16.17
C GLY A 452 -5.83 10.14 15.96
N LEU A 453 -4.59 9.93 15.48
CA LEU A 453 -3.99 8.61 15.36
C LEU A 453 -3.13 8.26 16.57
N ARG A 454 -3.09 6.98 16.94
CA ARG A 454 -2.20 6.46 18.00
C ARG A 454 -0.83 6.09 17.42
N VAL A 455 -0.23 7.01 16.66
CA VAL A 455 1.00 6.78 15.88
C VAL A 455 2.10 7.75 16.29
N VAL A 456 3.32 7.25 16.51
CA VAL A 456 4.55 8.04 16.48
C VAL A 456 5.33 7.69 15.22
N LEU A 457 5.58 8.69 14.38
CA LEU A 457 6.40 8.57 13.18
C LEU A 457 7.78 9.19 13.46
N ALA A 458 8.82 8.36 13.51
CA ALA A 458 10.18 8.76 13.86
C ALA A 458 11.13 8.59 12.66
N LEU A 459 11.76 9.68 12.23
CA LEU A 459 12.69 9.71 11.10
C LEU A 459 14.08 10.11 11.58
N ALA A 460 15.12 9.37 11.20
CA ALA A 460 16.50 9.84 11.34
C ALA A 460 17.04 10.35 10.01
N VAL A 461 17.62 11.55 10.04
CA VAL A 461 18.16 12.20 8.84
C VAL A 461 19.57 12.72 9.13
N ARG A 462 20.42 12.70 8.12
CA ARG A 462 21.76 13.28 8.20
C ARG A 462 21.70 14.78 7.94
N THR A 463 22.51 15.55 8.66
CA THR A 463 22.59 17.00 8.48
C THR A 463 23.31 17.34 7.17
N GLY A 464 22.70 18.18 6.34
CA GLY A 464 23.35 18.79 5.17
C GLY A 464 23.49 17.90 3.92
N GLU A 465 22.76 16.77 3.83
CA GLU A 465 22.72 15.99 2.59
C GLU A 465 21.78 16.62 1.55
N SER A 466 22.23 16.61 0.29
CA SER A 466 21.56 17.18 -0.87
C SER A 466 21.13 16.05 -1.81
N GLY A 467 19.89 16.09 -2.32
CA GLY A 467 19.36 15.06 -3.23
C GLY A 467 17.87 15.28 -3.55
N VAL A 468 17.28 14.40 -4.37
CA VAL A 468 15.85 14.47 -4.75
C VAL A 468 14.93 14.38 -3.52
N ALA A 469 15.34 13.61 -2.50
CA ALA A 469 14.68 13.49 -1.20
C ALA A 469 14.69 14.77 -0.34
N ALA A 470 15.59 15.72 -0.61
CA ALA A 470 15.85 16.86 0.29
C ALA A 470 14.62 17.78 0.44
N GLY A 471 13.89 18.07 -0.65
CA GLY A 471 12.72 18.96 -0.60
C GLY A 471 11.54 18.38 0.21
N VAL A 472 11.30 17.08 0.09
CA VAL A 472 10.25 16.40 0.88
C VAL A 472 10.64 16.36 2.36
N LEU A 473 11.89 16.04 2.66
CA LEU A 473 12.40 16.03 4.04
C LEU A 473 12.42 17.43 4.67
N GLU A 474 12.69 18.49 3.91
CA GLU A 474 12.53 19.87 4.38
C GLU A 474 11.08 20.21 4.69
N THR A 475 10.15 19.80 3.83
CA THR A 475 8.71 19.98 4.07
C THR A 475 8.28 19.30 5.38
N ILE A 476 8.72 18.05 5.60
CA ILE A 476 8.45 17.30 6.83
C ILE A 476 9.07 17.98 8.06
N ARG A 477 10.30 18.51 7.95
CA ARG A 477 10.97 19.21 9.05
C ARG A 477 10.28 20.52 9.44
N ASN A 478 9.70 21.21 8.47
CA ASN A 478 9.05 22.52 8.65
C ASN A 478 7.55 22.40 9.00
N ASP A 479 7.01 21.19 9.06
CA ASP A 479 5.64 20.95 9.48
C ASP A 479 5.40 21.43 10.92
N ALA A 480 4.27 22.08 11.19
CA ALA A 480 3.96 22.66 12.49
C ALA A 480 3.84 21.61 13.61
N GLY A 481 3.54 20.35 13.26
CA GLY A 481 3.47 19.21 14.17
C GLY A 481 4.80 18.44 14.35
N ALA A 482 5.86 18.80 13.64
CA ALA A 482 7.15 18.12 13.71
C ALA A 482 7.97 18.51 14.95
N ARG A 483 8.45 17.52 15.70
CA ARG A 483 9.45 17.73 16.76
C ARG A 483 10.83 17.35 16.25
N VAL A 484 11.71 18.34 16.07
CA VAL A 484 13.09 18.11 15.62
C VAL A 484 14.05 18.01 16.81
N LEU A 485 14.75 16.88 16.93
CA LEU A 485 15.85 16.66 17.89
C LEU A 485 17.19 16.71 17.17
N ARG A 486 18.17 17.37 17.79
CA ARG A 486 19.55 17.47 17.29
C ARG A 486 20.53 16.98 18.35
N PRO A 487 20.85 15.67 18.39
CA PRO A 487 21.75 15.12 19.39
C PRO A 487 23.13 15.79 19.32
N ALA A 488 23.63 16.28 20.45
CA ALA A 488 24.98 16.87 20.55
C ALA A 488 26.08 15.80 20.47
N GLN A 489 27.33 16.19 20.18
CA GLN A 489 28.49 15.30 20.36
C GLN A 489 28.66 14.95 21.85
N LEU A 490 29.29 13.82 22.16
CA LEU A 490 29.57 13.44 23.55
C LEU A 490 30.56 14.40 24.19
N SER A 491 30.39 14.66 25.49
CA SER A 491 31.39 15.41 26.27
C SER A 491 32.68 14.60 26.47
N GLU A 492 33.78 15.28 26.79
CA GLU A 492 35.06 14.64 27.17
C GLU A 492 34.86 13.61 28.31
N ARG A 493 33.96 13.89 29.26
CA ARG A 493 33.64 12.97 30.38
C ARG A 493 32.91 11.72 29.91
N ALA A 494 31.97 11.85 28.98
CA ALA A 494 31.30 10.70 28.39
C ALA A 494 32.27 9.85 27.56
N CYS A 495 33.20 10.49 26.85
CA CYS A 495 34.28 9.78 26.15
C CYS A 495 35.19 9.02 27.13
N GLU A 496 35.59 9.63 28.25
CA GLU A 496 36.37 8.99 29.30
C GLU A 496 35.69 7.73 29.86
N ARG A 497 34.37 7.80 30.13
CA ARG A 497 33.58 6.64 30.59
C ARG A 497 33.58 5.50 29.58
N LEU A 498 33.44 5.80 28.29
CA LEU A 498 33.49 4.77 27.23
C LEU A 498 34.89 4.15 27.12
N ILE A 499 35.95 4.94 27.28
CA ILE A 499 37.33 4.42 27.26
C ILE A 499 37.59 3.51 28.47
N ASP A 500 37.14 3.91 29.66
CA ASP A 500 37.24 3.11 30.89
C ASP A 500 36.53 1.76 30.73
N GLU A 501 35.31 1.75 30.20
CA GLU A 501 34.56 0.52 29.91
C GLU A 501 35.31 -0.40 28.94
N ALA A 502 35.88 0.17 27.86
CA ALA A 502 36.61 -0.59 26.85
C ALA A 502 37.86 -1.26 27.40
N TYR A 503 38.65 -0.52 28.17
CA TYR A 503 39.92 -0.99 28.72
C TYR A 503 39.75 -1.74 30.05
N ARG A 504 38.55 -1.69 30.64
CA ARG A 504 38.24 -2.18 32.00
C ARG A 504 39.21 -1.61 33.05
N ARG A 505 39.66 -0.37 32.85
CA ARG A 505 40.53 0.39 33.75
C ARG A 505 40.43 1.89 33.46
N ALA A 506 40.56 2.69 34.52
CA ALA A 506 40.51 4.13 34.42
C ALA A 506 41.63 4.66 33.50
N PRO A 507 41.30 5.38 32.41
CA PRO A 507 42.30 5.99 31.53
C PRO A 507 42.95 7.22 32.16
N ALA A 508 44.20 7.50 31.79
CA ALA A 508 44.81 8.77 32.13
C ALA A 508 44.06 9.94 31.45
N ARG A 509 43.92 11.07 32.15
CA ARG A 509 43.19 12.24 31.65
C ARG A 509 43.73 12.74 30.31
N GLU A 510 45.05 12.72 30.14
CA GLU A 510 45.74 13.15 28.92
C GLU A 510 45.39 12.25 27.72
N PHE A 511 45.18 10.94 27.97
CA PHE A 511 44.78 9.97 26.96
C PHE A 511 43.32 10.17 26.55
N SER A 512 42.41 10.28 27.52
CA SER A 512 40.98 10.56 27.25
C SER A 512 40.78 11.86 26.50
N ARG A 513 41.51 12.91 26.88
CA ARG A 513 41.49 14.20 26.19
C ARG A 513 42.02 14.10 24.76
N ALA A 514 43.11 13.35 24.53
CA ALA A 514 43.63 13.12 23.19
C ALA A 514 42.61 12.37 22.31
N CYS A 515 41.95 11.33 22.85
CA CYS A 515 40.88 10.62 22.15
C CYS A 515 39.70 11.55 21.83
N PHE A 516 39.29 12.42 22.77
CA PHE A 516 38.23 13.41 22.55
C PHE A 516 38.61 14.44 21.47
N GLU A 517 39.83 15.00 21.54
CA GLU A 517 40.36 15.97 20.57
C GLU A 517 40.42 15.39 19.15
N VAL A 518 40.86 14.14 19.00
CA VAL A 518 40.90 13.45 17.71
C VAL A 518 39.50 13.15 17.17
N THR A 519 38.58 12.73 18.02
CA THR A 519 37.27 12.21 17.59
C THR A 519 36.18 13.28 17.55
N GLY A 520 36.43 14.46 18.13
CA GLY A 520 35.47 15.54 18.27
C GLY A 520 34.25 15.15 19.11
N GLY A 521 34.38 14.15 19.99
CA GLY A 521 33.27 13.59 20.77
C GLY A 521 32.28 12.74 19.96
N ASN A 522 32.62 12.35 18.73
CA ASN A 522 31.76 11.48 17.93
C ASN A 522 31.84 10.03 18.44
N PRO A 523 30.73 9.43 18.93
CA PRO A 523 30.74 8.08 19.49
C PRO A 523 31.31 7.02 18.55
N PHE A 524 31.00 7.10 17.26
CA PHE A 524 31.47 6.14 16.26
C PHE A 524 32.99 6.22 16.07
N TYR A 525 33.53 7.44 15.88
CA TYR A 525 34.97 7.63 15.72
C TYR A 525 35.74 7.27 16.99
N LEU A 526 35.18 7.58 18.16
CA LEU A 526 35.78 7.21 19.44
C LEU A 526 35.90 5.70 19.61
N ARG A 527 34.84 4.95 19.31
CA ARG A 527 34.85 3.49 19.41
C ARG A 527 35.86 2.87 18.45
N ALA A 528 35.85 3.31 17.19
CA ALA A 528 36.78 2.81 16.18
C ALA A 528 38.25 3.11 16.54
N LEU A 529 38.53 4.29 17.10
CA LEU A 529 39.85 4.66 17.59
C LEU A 529 40.28 3.76 18.75
N VAL A 530 39.43 3.60 19.76
CA VAL A 530 39.72 2.78 20.96
C VAL A 530 39.93 1.30 20.60
N ASP A 531 39.09 0.74 19.74
CA ASP A 531 39.25 -0.64 19.24
C ASP A 531 40.56 -0.83 18.46
N GLY A 532 40.97 0.20 17.70
CA GLY A 532 42.28 0.23 17.03
C GLY A 532 43.44 0.21 18.01
N LEU A 533 43.41 1.09 19.01
CA LEU A 533 44.46 1.18 20.03
C LEU A 533 44.55 -0.08 20.90
N LEU A 534 43.42 -0.72 21.20
CA LEU A 534 43.36 -2.03 21.87
C LEU A 534 43.99 -3.15 21.03
N ALA A 535 43.75 -3.15 19.72
CA ALA A 535 44.34 -4.13 18.80
C ALA A 535 45.86 -3.95 18.68
N ASP A 536 46.34 -2.71 18.73
CA ASP A 536 47.77 -2.38 18.71
C ASP A 536 48.46 -2.53 20.09
N GLY A 537 47.70 -2.91 21.13
CA GLY A 537 48.22 -3.16 22.47
C GLY A 537 48.60 -1.91 23.26
N LEU A 538 48.13 -0.72 22.85
CA LEU A 538 48.40 0.52 23.55
C LEU A 538 47.63 0.60 24.88
N SER A 539 48.33 1.04 25.93
CA SER A 539 47.75 1.27 27.25
C SER A 539 47.15 2.69 27.36
N PRO A 540 45.98 2.91 28.01
CA PRO A 540 45.41 4.23 28.26
C PRO A 540 46.16 4.99 29.36
N ASP A 541 47.47 5.18 29.19
CA ASP A 541 48.31 5.98 30.07
C ASP A 541 48.69 7.32 29.43
N ALA A 542 49.26 8.23 30.23
CA ALA A 542 49.64 9.56 29.75
C ALA A 542 50.74 9.50 28.67
N GLY A 543 51.61 8.48 28.70
CA GLY A 543 52.67 8.29 27.70
C GLY A 543 52.14 7.94 26.30
N SER A 544 50.96 7.35 26.24
CA SER A 544 50.28 6.98 25.00
C SER A 544 49.48 8.14 24.37
N ALA A 545 49.28 9.25 25.09
CA ALA A 545 48.47 10.38 24.62
C ALA A 545 49.06 11.07 23.37
N GLU A 546 50.39 11.19 23.25
CA GLU A 546 51.01 11.76 22.04
C GLU A 546 50.84 10.86 20.81
N VAL A 547 50.85 9.53 21.01
CA VAL A 547 50.58 8.57 19.93
C VAL A 547 49.15 8.73 19.43
N VAL A 548 48.18 8.92 20.34
CA VAL A 548 46.78 9.18 19.98
C VAL A 548 46.64 10.50 19.20
N ARG A 549 47.27 11.60 19.65
CA ARG A 549 47.21 12.89 18.92
C ARG A 549 47.86 12.84 17.54
N GLY A 550 48.81 11.93 17.33
CA GLY A 550 49.41 11.67 16.02
C GLY A 550 48.51 10.89 15.05
N GLN A 551 47.38 10.34 15.50
CA GLN A 551 46.42 9.60 14.69
C GLN A 551 45.23 10.50 14.30
N VAL A 552 45.29 11.10 13.11
CA VAL A 552 44.26 12.01 12.55
C VAL A 552 43.02 11.22 12.07
N PRO A 553 41.78 11.77 12.05
CA PRO A 553 40.52 11.08 11.69
C PRO A 553 40.44 10.32 10.35
N GLU A 554 41.35 10.57 9.39
CA GLU A 554 41.55 9.68 8.22
C GLU A 554 41.96 8.25 8.61
N ALA A 555 42.40 8.03 9.86
CA ALA A 555 42.90 6.78 10.38
C ALA A 555 41.85 5.67 10.50
N VAL A 556 40.55 5.96 10.63
CA VAL A 556 39.52 4.90 10.77
C VAL A 556 39.25 4.22 9.42
N VAL A 557 39.13 5.00 8.33
CA VAL A 557 39.03 4.47 6.97
C VAL A 557 40.34 3.79 6.58
N ARG A 558 41.49 4.44 6.80
CA ARG A 558 42.80 3.81 6.54
C ARG A 558 43.04 2.54 7.35
N SER A 559 42.61 2.47 8.62
CA SER A 559 42.78 1.28 9.47
C SER A 559 41.93 0.11 8.99
N LEU A 560 40.67 0.34 8.60
CA LEU A 560 39.81 -0.69 8.00
C LEU A 560 40.37 -1.20 6.66
N VAL A 561 40.95 -0.31 5.87
CA VAL A 561 41.55 -0.59 4.56
C VAL A 561 42.91 -1.27 4.70
N LEU A 562 43.68 -0.90 5.73
CA LEU A 562 44.90 -1.59 6.15
C LEU A 562 44.60 -2.99 6.69
N ARG A 563 43.49 -3.20 7.38
CA ARG A 563 43.03 -4.53 7.80
C ARG A 563 42.60 -5.35 6.59
N LEU A 564 41.85 -4.76 5.66
CA LEU A 564 41.44 -5.39 4.41
C LEU A 564 42.64 -5.78 3.55
N SER A 565 43.67 -4.93 3.44
CA SER A 565 44.89 -5.19 2.66
C SER A 565 45.83 -6.25 3.26
N ARG A 566 45.68 -6.55 4.56
CA ARG A 566 46.38 -7.65 5.24
C ARG A 566 45.68 -9.01 5.04
N LEU A 567 44.46 -9.04 4.50
CA LEU A 567 43.75 -10.27 4.19
C LEU A 567 44.11 -10.81 2.80
N PRO A 568 43.96 -12.13 2.54
CA PRO A 568 44.21 -12.70 1.21
C PRO A 568 43.35 -12.04 0.12
N PRO A 569 43.80 -11.99 -1.15
CA PRO A 569 43.17 -11.20 -2.23
C PRO A 569 41.66 -11.45 -2.44
N ALA A 570 41.17 -12.66 -2.14
CA ALA A 570 39.76 -13.01 -2.20
C ALA A 570 38.87 -12.22 -1.21
N ALA A 571 39.41 -11.76 -0.07
CA ALA A 571 38.67 -11.02 0.94
C ALA A 571 38.36 -9.57 0.55
N PRO A 572 39.32 -8.74 0.09
CA PRO A 572 39.00 -7.45 -0.49
C PRO A 572 38.01 -7.55 -1.67
N ALA A 573 38.19 -8.53 -2.56
CA ALA A 573 37.29 -8.74 -3.70
C ALA A 573 35.86 -9.10 -3.26
N ALA A 574 35.71 -9.99 -2.28
CA ALA A 574 34.40 -10.33 -1.70
C ALA A 574 33.76 -9.14 -0.98
N ALA A 575 34.52 -8.34 -0.24
CA ALA A 575 34.00 -7.15 0.45
C ALA A 575 33.50 -6.09 -0.53
N ARG A 576 34.25 -5.81 -1.62
CA ARG A 576 33.78 -4.92 -2.71
C ARG A 576 32.52 -5.46 -3.38
N ALA A 577 32.46 -6.77 -3.64
CA ALA A 577 31.29 -7.39 -4.25
C ALA A 577 30.04 -7.26 -3.38
N VAL A 578 30.17 -7.46 -2.06
CA VAL A 578 29.07 -7.25 -1.10
C VAL A 578 28.67 -5.77 -1.04
N ALA A 579 29.63 -4.84 -1.06
CA ALA A 579 29.33 -3.40 -1.08
C ALA A 579 28.61 -2.94 -2.35
N VAL A 580 28.84 -3.59 -3.49
CA VAL A 580 28.14 -3.30 -4.75
C VAL A 580 26.74 -3.93 -4.78
N LEU A 581 26.59 -5.17 -4.29
CA LEU A 581 25.31 -5.90 -4.27
C LEU A 581 24.35 -5.42 -3.18
N GLY A 582 24.87 -4.77 -2.14
CA GLY A 582 24.08 -4.21 -1.03
C GLY A 582 23.70 -5.21 0.06
N ALA A 583 22.78 -4.80 0.92
CA ALA A 583 22.23 -5.64 1.99
C ALA A 583 21.57 -6.90 1.41
N ASP A 584 21.70 -8.02 2.12
CA ASP A 584 21.19 -9.34 1.73
C ASP A 584 21.91 -10.04 0.57
N SER A 585 23.17 -9.66 0.36
CA SER A 585 24.08 -10.33 -0.58
C SER A 585 24.24 -11.82 -0.28
N GLU A 586 23.69 -12.67 -1.15
CA GLU A 586 23.96 -14.11 -1.09
C GLU A 586 25.41 -14.41 -1.49
N LEU A 587 26.02 -15.39 -0.79
CA LEU A 587 27.41 -15.78 -1.00
C LEU A 587 27.72 -16.16 -2.46
N ARG A 588 26.77 -16.80 -3.16
CA ARG A 588 26.92 -17.21 -4.56
C ARG A 588 27.07 -16.02 -5.51
N HIS A 589 26.28 -14.97 -5.30
CA HIS A 589 26.32 -13.75 -6.11
C HIS A 589 27.56 -12.93 -5.78
N ALA A 590 27.92 -12.82 -4.49
CA ALA A 590 29.16 -12.16 -4.08
C ALA A 590 30.41 -12.87 -4.66
N ALA A 591 30.44 -14.21 -4.67
CA ALA A 591 31.53 -14.99 -5.26
C ALA A 591 31.64 -14.78 -6.78
N ALA A 592 30.50 -14.86 -7.48
CA ALA A 592 30.44 -14.68 -8.92
C ALA A 592 30.83 -13.26 -9.35
N LEU A 593 30.42 -12.22 -8.60
CA LEU A 593 30.81 -10.84 -8.87
C LEU A 593 32.29 -10.57 -8.55
N ALA A 594 32.79 -11.11 -7.43
CA ALA A 594 34.20 -11.03 -7.05
C ALA A 594 35.13 -11.84 -7.97
N GLY A 595 34.59 -12.74 -8.81
CA GLY A 595 35.37 -13.59 -9.71
C GLY A 595 36.19 -14.66 -8.97
N VAL A 596 35.67 -15.17 -7.85
CA VAL A 596 36.32 -16.20 -7.02
C VAL A 596 35.42 -17.44 -6.91
N GLU A 597 36.04 -18.60 -6.71
CA GLU A 597 35.34 -19.87 -6.45
C GLU A 597 34.51 -19.77 -5.15
N VAL A 598 33.33 -20.40 -5.11
CA VAL A 598 32.40 -20.35 -3.94
C VAL A 598 33.09 -20.81 -2.64
N ARG A 599 33.96 -21.82 -2.74
CA ARG A 599 34.74 -22.33 -1.59
C ARG A 599 35.74 -21.30 -1.07
N GLU A 600 36.33 -20.50 -1.95
CA GLU A 600 37.25 -19.41 -1.57
C GLU A 600 36.51 -18.20 -1.02
N ALA A 601 35.37 -17.83 -1.62
CA ALA A 601 34.47 -16.80 -1.11
C ALA A 601 33.97 -17.13 0.30
N THR A 602 33.68 -18.39 0.59
CA THR A 602 33.27 -18.84 1.94
C THR A 602 34.35 -18.53 2.96
N LYS A 603 35.60 -18.96 2.70
CA LYS A 603 36.76 -18.68 3.56
C LYS A 603 37.05 -17.18 3.67
N ALA A 604 36.84 -16.43 2.60
CA ALA A 604 37.00 -14.98 2.58
C ALA A 604 35.95 -14.29 3.46
N ALA A 605 34.68 -14.68 3.37
CA ALA A 605 33.60 -14.16 4.20
C ALA A 605 33.84 -14.43 5.69
N ASP A 606 34.29 -15.64 6.06
CA ASP A 606 34.59 -15.98 7.45
C ASP A 606 35.75 -15.15 8.01
N ARG A 607 36.77 -14.86 7.19
CA ARG A 607 37.89 -13.98 7.56
C ARG A 607 37.47 -12.52 7.68
N LEU A 608 36.60 -12.04 6.79
CA LEU A 608 36.02 -10.69 6.88
C LEU A 608 35.15 -10.55 8.13
N ALA A 609 34.42 -11.60 8.51
CA ALA A 609 33.65 -11.63 9.76
C ALA A 609 34.57 -11.63 10.99
N GLY A 610 35.62 -12.47 10.99
CA GLY A 610 36.64 -12.48 12.04
C GLY A 610 37.42 -11.17 12.15
N ALA A 611 37.49 -10.38 11.08
CA ALA A 611 38.11 -9.05 11.05
C ALA A 611 37.14 -7.91 11.45
N GLY A 612 35.88 -8.22 11.77
CA GLY A 612 34.86 -7.23 12.14
C GLY A 612 34.40 -6.34 10.98
N ILE A 613 34.58 -6.79 9.73
CA ILE A 613 34.15 -6.07 8.52
C ILE A 613 32.73 -6.51 8.12
N LEU A 614 32.49 -7.83 8.07
CA LEU A 614 31.16 -8.40 7.87
C LEU A 614 30.58 -8.93 9.19
N ALA A 615 29.27 -8.93 9.33
CA ALA A 615 28.60 -9.64 10.41
C ALA A 615 28.73 -11.16 10.21
N PRO A 616 28.85 -11.95 11.28
CA PRO A 616 28.81 -13.40 11.17
C PRO A 616 27.43 -13.86 10.69
N GLY A 617 27.40 -14.79 9.72
CA GLY A 617 26.16 -15.38 9.21
C GLY A 617 25.90 -15.15 7.72
N ARG A 618 24.68 -15.47 7.31
CA ARG A 618 24.14 -15.29 5.96
C ARG A 618 22.72 -14.70 6.05
N PRO A 619 22.31 -13.84 5.12
CA PRO A 619 23.08 -13.31 3.99
C PRO A 619 24.24 -12.39 4.44
N LEU A 620 25.18 -12.10 3.53
CA LEU A 620 26.35 -11.29 3.84
C LEU A 620 25.95 -9.84 4.10
N ARG A 621 26.35 -9.28 5.24
CA ARG A 621 26.05 -7.91 5.65
C ARG A 621 27.27 -7.29 6.33
N PHE A 622 27.47 -5.98 6.17
CA PHE A 622 28.51 -5.27 6.93
C PHE A 622 28.12 -5.14 8.40
N VAL A 623 29.12 -5.17 9.29
CA VAL A 623 28.88 -4.88 10.73
C VAL A 623 28.32 -3.47 10.90
N HIS A 624 28.71 -2.54 10.02
CA HIS A 624 28.24 -1.16 10.06
C HIS A 624 28.22 -0.52 8.65
N PRO A 625 27.18 0.25 8.27
CA PRO A 625 27.08 0.86 6.94
C PRO A 625 28.14 1.91 6.62
N LEU A 626 28.77 2.52 7.63
CA LEU A 626 29.94 3.38 7.40
C LEU A 626 31.15 2.59 6.86
N VAL A 627 31.26 1.28 7.17
CA VAL A 627 32.31 0.40 6.63
C VAL A 627 32.02 0.08 5.17
N GLU A 628 30.76 -0.23 4.86
CA GLU A 628 30.26 -0.39 3.49
C GLU A 628 30.52 0.85 2.65
N ALA A 629 30.07 2.01 3.12
CA ALA A 629 30.26 3.30 2.46
C ALA A 629 31.73 3.66 2.28
N ALA A 630 32.60 3.31 3.24
CA ALA A 630 34.04 3.55 3.13
C ALA A 630 34.69 2.64 2.06
N ILE A 631 34.37 1.34 2.06
CA ILE A 631 34.88 0.40 1.05
C ILE A 631 34.38 0.78 -0.34
N TYR A 632 33.10 1.15 -0.45
CA TYR A 632 32.50 1.62 -1.69
C TYR A 632 33.12 2.95 -2.16
N ALA A 633 33.41 3.89 -1.25
CA ALA A 633 34.03 5.17 -1.60
C ALA A 633 35.48 5.04 -2.08
N GLU A 634 36.23 4.06 -1.57
CA GLU A 634 37.60 3.79 -2.01
C GLU A 634 37.72 3.11 -3.37
N MET A 635 36.66 2.45 -3.83
CA MET A 635 36.67 1.84 -5.15
C MET A 635 36.85 2.91 -6.24
N PRO A 636 37.85 2.76 -7.13
CA PRO A 636 38.00 3.65 -8.28
C PRO A 636 36.68 3.73 -9.07
N PRO A 637 36.28 4.91 -9.56
CA PRO A 637 35.01 5.08 -10.27
C PRO A 637 34.79 4.06 -11.40
N GLY A 638 35.82 3.80 -12.22
CA GLY A 638 35.73 2.80 -13.29
C GLY A 638 35.62 1.34 -12.82
N GLU A 639 36.19 1.00 -11.65
CA GLU A 639 36.01 -0.34 -11.06
C GLU A 639 34.58 -0.50 -10.54
N ARG A 640 34.03 0.54 -9.89
CA ARG A 640 32.61 0.54 -9.46
C ARG A 640 31.67 0.37 -10.64
N ASP A 641 31.88 1.16 -11.69
CA ASP A 641 31.08 1.08 -12.92
C ASP A 641 31.05 -0.34 -13.49
N LEU A 642 32.23 -0.94 -13.69
CA LEU A 642 32.35 -2.32 -14.18
C LEU A 642 31.68 -3.34 -13.26
N MET A 643 31.79 -3.18 -11.95
CA MET A 643 31.16 -4.08 -10.98
C MET A 643 29.63 -3.96 -10.98
N HIS A 644 29.07 -2.75 -11.07
CA HIS A 644 27.63 -2.56 -11.21
C HIS A 644 27.11 -3.13 -12.54
N ALA A 645 27.81 -2.89 -13.65
CA ALA A 645 27.43 -3.46 -14.95
C ALA A 645 27.46 -5.00 -14.93
N ARG A 646 28.45 -5.61 -14.27
CA ARG A 646 28.53 -7.06 -14.10
C ARG A 646 27.44 -7.60 -13.17
N ALA A 647 27.14 -6.89 -12.08
CA ALA A 647 26.07 -7.24 -11.15
C ALA A 647 24.71 -7.24 -11.86
N ALA A 648 24.42 -6.21 -12.66
CA ALA A 648 23.20 -6.12 -13.46
C ALA A 648 23.03 -7.36 -14.37
N ARG A 649 24.05 -7.70 -15.17
CA ARG A 649 23.99 -8.87 -16.07
C ARG A 649 23.84 -10.20 -15.32
N MET A 650 24.53 -10.35 -14.20
CA MET A 650 24.45 -11.55 -13.37
C MET A 650 23.06 -11.74 -12.76
N LEU A 651 22.48 -10.66 -12.24
CA LEU A 651 21.13 -10.69 -11.68
C LEU A 651 20.09 -11.00 -12.76
N ALA A 652 20.21 -10.41 -13.94
CA ALA A 652 19.33 -10.72 -15.07
C ALA A 652 19.42 -12.18 -15.53
N ALA A 653 20.61 -12.79 -15.51
CA ALA A 653 20.78 -14.21 -15.84
C ALA A 653 20.19 -15.17 -14.79
N SER A 654 19.92 -14.67 -13.57
CA SER A 654 19.36 -15.43 -12.46
C SER A 654 17.85 -15.17 -12.27
N ASP A 655 17.20 -14.58 -13.29
CA ASP A 655 15.78 -14.18 -13.28
C ASP A 655 15.41 -13.25 -12.10
N ALA A 656 16.36 -12.41 -11.67
CA ALA A 656 16.07 -11.37 -10.70
C ALA A 656 15.19 -10.29 -11.35
N GLY A 657 14.19 -9.79 -10.62
CA GLY A 657 13.24 -8.80 -11.13
C GLY A 657 13.91 -7.56 -11.76
N SER A 658 13.28 -7.04 -12.82
CA SER A 658 13.72 -5.92 -13.65
C SER A 658 14.24 -4.71 -12.86
N GLU A 659 13.55 -4.32 -11.78
CA GLU A 659 13.93 -3.18 -10.92
C GLU A 659 15.26 -3.39 -10.19
N ARG A 660 15.57 -4.62 -9.75
CA ARG A 660 16.86 -4.92 -9.11
C ARG A 660 18.02 -4.80 -10.11
N VAL A 661 17.79 -5.22 -11.35
CA VAL A 661 18.76 -5.05 -12.43
C VAL A 661 18.90 -3.56 -12.77
N ALA A 662 17.79 -2.83 -12.88
CA ALA A 662 17.75 -1.41 -13.18
C ALA A 662 18.48 -0.55 -12.13
N ALA A 663 18.38 -0.88 -10.84
CA ALA A 663 19.11 -0.18 -9.78
C ALA A 663 20.64 -0.20 -9.99
N HIS A 664 21.19 -1.31 -10.49
CA HIS A 664 22.61 -1.33 -10.85
C HIS A 664 22.90 -0.50 -12.11
N LEU A 665 22.02 -0.49 -13.13
CA LEU A 665 22.20 0.29 -14.36
C LEU A 665 22.09 1.81 -14.15
N LEU A 666 21.33 2.25 -13.16
CA LEU A 666 21.16 3.67 -12.84
C LEU A 666 22.47 4.33 -12.37
N VAL A 667 23.36 3.57 -11.73
CA VAL A 667 24.64 4.08 -11.21
C VAL A 667 25.83 3.84 -12.14
N THR A 668 25.64 3.14 -13.27
CA THR A 668 26.68 2.98 -14.30
C THR A 668 26.67 4.13 -15.30
N GLU A 669 27.80 4.34 -15.96
CA GLU A 669 27.89 5.21 -17.13
C GLU A 669 27.06 4.63 -18.29
N PRO A 670 26.37 5.49 -19.09
CA PRO A 670 25.67 5.05 -20.29
C PRO A 670 26.65 4.47 -21.33
N THR A 671 26.38 3.26 -21.80
CA THR A 671 27.23 2.54 -22.78
C THR A 671 26.61 2.46 -24.16
N GLY A 672 25.34 2.84 -24.32
CA GLY A 672 24.58 2.71 -25.56
C GLY A 672 24.19 1.28 -25.90
N ASP A 673 23.94 0.46 -24.87
CA ASP A 673 23.48 -0.92 -25.05
C ASP A 673 21.94 -0.98 -25.08
N ARG A 674 21.40 -1.68 -26.10
CA ARG A 674 19.96 -1.89 -26.28
C ARG A 674 19.36 -2.72 -25.13
N TRP A 675 20.11 -3.67 -24.60
CA TRP A 675 19.67 -4.50 -23.48
C TRP A 675 19.38 -3.64 -22.23
N SER A 676 20.24 -2.65 -21.94
CA SER A 676 20.01 -1.72 -20.83
C SER A 676 18.72 -0.92 -20.99
N VAL A 677 18.42 -0.45 -22.21
CA VAL A 677 17.15 0.25 -22.51
C VAL A 677 15.95 -0.65 -22.29
N GLU A 678 15.99 -1.88 -22.78
CA GLU A 678 14.89 -2.86 -22.63
C GLU A 678 14.63 -3.19 -21.15
N VAL A 679 15.68 -3.39 -20.35
CA VAL A 679 15.56 -3.63 -18.90
C VAL A 679 14.99 -2.42 -18.17
N LEU A 680 15.47 -1.21 -18.48
CA LEU A 680 14.99 0.03 -17.84
C LEU A 680 13.53 0.33 -18.18
N ARG A 681 13.08 0.07 -19.42
CA ARG A 681 11.67 0.17 -19.82
C ARG A 681 10.81 -0.86 -19.10
N ALA A 682 11.26 -2.11 -18.99
CA ALA A 682 10.55 -3.14 -18.23
C ALA A 682 10.42 -2.76 -16.75
N ALA A 683 11.50 -2.27 -16.12
CA ALA A 683 11.47 -1.77 -14.75
C ALA A 683 10.53 -0.57 -14.58
N ALA A 684 10.46 0.33 -15.57
CA ALA A 684 9.53 1.45 -15.57
C ALA A 684 8.07 1.00 -15.68
N ALA A 685 7.77 0.02 -16.53
CA ALA A 685 6.43 -0.55 -16.64
C ALA A 685 6.00 -1.21 -15.31
N ASP A 686 6.89 -2.00 -14.70
CA ASP A 686 6.61 -2.64 -13.41
C ASP A 686 6.38 -1.60 -12.30
N ALA A 687 7.19 -0.54 -12.26
CA ALA A 687 7.02 0.57 -11.33
C ALA A 687 5.68 1.31 -11.54
N GLN A 688 5.24 1.52 -12.80
CA GLN A 688 3.93 2.12 -13.08
C GLN A 688 2.78 1.25 -12.58
N VAL A 689 2.83 -0.08 -12.80
CA VAL A 689 1.83 -1.04 -12.30
C VAL A 689 1.75 -1.00 -10.76
N ARG A 690 2.90 -0.82 -10.08
CA ARG A 690 2.99 -0.67 -8.62
C ARG A 690 2.62 0.73 -8.10
N GLY A 691 2.28 1.69 -8.98
CA GLY A 691 1.94 3.05 -8.57
C GLY A 691 3.12 3.92 -8.13
N ALA A 692 4.32 3.63 -8.65
CA ALA A 692 5.56 4.35 -8.39
C ALA A 692 6.07 5.09 -9.64
N PRO A 693 5.36 6.13 -10.13
CA PRO A 693 5.72 6.80 -11.36
C PRO A 693 7.08 7.52 -11.30
N ASP A 694 7.57 7.91 -10.12
CA ASP A 694 8.86 8.60 -9.96
C ASP A 694 10.06 7.67 -10.18
N SER A 695 9.92 6.40 -9.79
CA SER A 695 10.89 5.36 -10.12
C SER A 695 10.89 5.12 -11.63
N ALA A 696 9.70 5.05 -12.26
CA ALA A 696 9.58 4.95 -13.71
C ALA A 696 10.24 6.14 -14.44
N VAL A 697 10.05 7.38 -13.97
CA VAL A 697 10.75 8.56 -14.48
C VAL A 697 12.27 8.39 -14.39
N SER A 698 12.79 7.91 -13.26
CA SER A 698 14.23 7.73 -13.06
C SER A 698 14.81 6.69 -14.03
N TYR A 699 14.15 5.55 -14.19
CA TYR A 699 14.55 4.51 -15.13
C TYR A 699 14.52 5.00 -16.59
N LEU A 700 13.44 5.69 -16.99
CA LEU A 700 13.27 6.19 -18.35
C LEU A 700 14.21 7.37 -18.68
N GLN A 701 14.54 8.22 -17.70
CA GLN A 701 15.58 9.24 -17.87
C GLN A 701 16.95 8.63 -18.10
N ARG A 702 17.28 7.52 -17.41
CA ARG A 702 18.51 6.77 -17.65
C ARG A 702 18.48 6.07 -19.01
N ALA A 703 17.36 5.44 -19.38
CA ALA A 703 17.20 4.82 -20.70
C ALA A 703 17.45 5.83 -21.83
N ARG A 704 16.95 7.07 -21.67
CA ARG A 704 17.21 8.18 -22.60
C ARG A 704 18.69 8.54 -22.72
N ARG A 705 19.47 8.40 -21.64
CA ARG A 705 20.92 8.70 -21.63
C ARG A 705 21.77 7.65 -22.36
N GLU A 706 21.25 6.44 -22.61
CA GLU A 706 21.96 5.43 -23.42
C GLU A 706 22.20 5.90 -24.86
N GLY A 707 21.51 6.93 -25.36
CA GLY A 707 21.90 7.59 -26.61
C GLY A 707 21.68 6.77 -27.88
N LEU A 708 20.99 5.62 -27.79
CA LEU A 708 20.42 4.92 -28.95
C LEU A 708 19.22 5.74 -29.45
N ASN A 709 19.49 6.80 -30.24
CA ASN A 709 18.53 7.66 -30.93
C ASN A 709 17.16 7.79 -30.24
N ALA A 710 17.02 8.71 -29.28
CA ALA A 710 15.76 9.22 -28.71
C ALA A 710 14.51 8.38 -29.07
N ASP A 711 14.40 7.16 -28.55
CA ASP A 711 13.29 6.27 -28.90
C ASP A 711 11.97 6.98 -28.56
N VAL A 712 11.09 7.11 -29.56
CA VAL A 712 9.77 7.75 -29.40
C VAL A 712 9.02 7.11 -28.25
N ASP A 713 9.16 5.79 -28.06
CA ASP A 713 8.52 5.07 -26.99
C ASP A 713 9.09 5.45 -25.62
N VAL A 714 10.42 5.57 -25.49
CA VAL A 714 11.06 5.99 -24.23
C VAL A 714 10.65 7.42 -23.87
N MET A 715 10.61 8.33 -24.86
CA MET A 715 10.18 9.71 -24.65
C MET A 715 8.70 9.79 -24.28
N TRP A 716 7.87 8.99 -24.94
CA TRP A 716 6.44 8.90 -24.66
C TRP A 716 6.18 8.34 -23.26
N GLU A 717 6.77 7.19 -22.91
CA GLU A 717 6.68 6.56 -21.59
C GLU A 717 7.18 7.50 -20.50
N LEU A 718 8.30 8.20 -20.74
CA LEU A 718 8.87 9.17 -19.79
C LEU A 718 7.91 10.34 -19.57
N GLY A 719 7.46 10.94 -20.67
CA GLY A 719 6.54 12.06 -20.64
C GLY A 719 5.25 11.69 -19.92
N PHE A 720 4.72 10.49 -20.18
CA PHE A 720 3.55 9.97 -19.50
C PHE A 720 3.79 9.80 -18.00
N ALA A 721 4.89 9.15 -17.59
CA ALA A 721 5.26 9.00 -16.18
C ALA A 721 5.39 10.36 -15.47
N GLN A 722 5.97 11.36 -16.14
CA GLN A 722 6.10 12.72 -15.62
C GLN A 722 4.76 13.42 -15.42
N VAL A 723 3.75 13.18 -16.28
CA VAL A 723 2.38 13.67 -16.04
C VAL A 723 1.84 13.15 -14.70
N LEU A 724 2.13 11.90 -14.36
CA LEU A 724 1.60 11.25 -13.15
C LEU A 724 2.22 11.82 -11.88
N CYS A 725 3.49 12.23 -11.98
CA CYS A 725 4.23 12.89 -10.91
C CYS A 725 3.97 14.41 -10.84
N ALA A 726 3.10 14.95 -11.70
CA ALA A 726 2.92 16.39 -11.89
C ALA A 726 4.24 17.14 -12.11
N GLN A 727 5.20 16.53 -12.84
CA GLN A 727 6.47 17.18 -13.14
C GLN A 727 6.30 18.22 -14.26
N PRO A 728 6.79 19.45 -14.10
CA PRO A 728 6.67 20.50 -15.12
C PRO A 728 7.28 20.12 -16.48
N ALA A 729 8.31 19.26 -16.48
CA ALA A 729 9.00 18.79 -17.67
C ALA A 729 8.16 17.82 -18.55
N ALA A 730 6.99 17.38 -18.08
CA ALA A 730 6.12 16.45 -18.80
C ALA A 730 5.71 16.98 -20.18
N VAL A 731 5.33 18.26 -20.25
CA VAL A 731 4.87 18.90 -21.49
C VAL A 731 5.98 18.90 -22.54
N GLU A 732 7.17 19.40 -22.19
CA GLU A 732 8.32 19.45 -23.11
C GLU A 732 8.73 18.04 -23.59
N THR A 733 8.65 17.04 -22.71
CA THR A 733 9.02 15.67 -23.05
C THR A 733 8.02 15.03 -24.02
N LEU A 734 6.70 15.21 -23.78
CA LEU A 734 5.65 14.70 -24.65
C LEU A 734 5.59 15.46 -25.99
N GLU A 735 5.86 16.77 -26.03
CA GLU A 735 5.99 17.54 -27.28
C GLU A 735 7.11 16.98 -28.17
N LYS A 736 8.26 16.63 -27.57
CA LYS A 736 9.36 15.96 -28.28
C LYS A 736 8.95 14.58 -28.77
N ALA A 737 8.28 13.77 -27.94
CA ALA A 737 7.79 12.45 -28.35
C ALA A 737 6.83 12.56 -29.55
N LEU A 738 5.91 13.53 -29.50
CA LEU A 738 4.93 13.78 -30.57
C LEU A 738 5.60 14.17 -31.88
N ALA A 739 6.65 15.01 -31.83
CA ALA A 739 7.41 15.42 -33.00
C ALA A 739 8.21 14.28 -33.65
N MET A 740 8.51 13.22 -32.90
CA MET A 740 9.27 12.06 -33.37
C MET A 740 8.40 10.92 -33.89
N ALA A 741 7.13 10.87 -33.47
CA ALA A 741 6.20 9.82 -33.86
C ALA A 741 5.88 9.85 -35.37
N GLY A 742 6.10 8.73 -36.04
CA GLY A 742 5.94 8.59 -37.49
C GLY A 742 4.57 8.09 -37.96
N ASP A 743 3.83 7.40 -37.09
CA ASP A 743 2.50 6.85 -37.39
C ASP A 743 1.37 7.76 -36.82
N PRO A 744 0.30 8.04 -37.58
CA PRO A 744 -0.86 8.80 -37.10
C PRO A 744 -1.48 8.28 -35.80
N ARG A 745 -1.55 6.96 -35.59
CA ARG A 745 -2.14 6.38 -34.37
C ARG A 745 -1.28 6.65 -33.14
N GLN A 746 0.04 6.45 -33.22
CA GLN A 746 0.99 6.79 -32.16
C GLN A 746 0.98 8.29 -31.85
N ARG A 747 0.96 9.16 -32.87
CA ARG A 747 0.81 10.61 -32.68
C ARG A 747 -0.46 10.96 -31.92
N ALA A 748 -1.59 10.34 -32.29
CA ALA A 748 -2.86 10.57 -31.63
C ALA A 748 -2.86 10.11 -30.15
N MET A 749 -2.22 8.99 -29.84
CA MET A 749 -2.06 8.51 -28.45
C MET A 749 -1.18 9.46 -27.61
N ILE A 750 -0.05 9.93 -28.15
CA ILE A 750 0.83 10.89 -27.47
C ILE A 750 0.11 12.23 -27.28
N ALA A 751 -0.56 12.74 -28.32
CA ALA A 751 -1.34 13.98 -28.26
C ALA A 751 -2.45 13.93 -27.21
N HIS A 752 -3.15 12.79 -27.11
CA HIS A 752 -4.16 12.56 -26.08
C HIS A 752 -3.56 12.71 -24.67
N GLN A 753 -2.41 12.09 -24.40
CA GLN A 753 -1.76 12.21 -23.09
C GLN A 753 -1.12 13.57 -22.84
N LEU A 754 -0.56 14.21 -23.86
CA LEU A 754 -0.04 15.58 -23.80
C LEU A 754 -1.15 16.57 -23.41
N SER A 755 -2.37 16.36 -23.92
CA SER A 755 -3.51 17.20 -23.54
C SER A 755 -3.83 17.16 -22.04
N TRP A 756 -3.58 16.04 -21.36
CA TRP A 756 -3.74 15.94 -19.91
C TRP A 756 -2.69 16.78 -19.17
N ALA A 757 -1.44 16.72 -19.61
CA ALA A 757 -0.35 17.53 -19.06
C ALA A 757 -0.65 19.04 -19.22
N LEU A 758 -1.09 19.43 -20.41
CA LEU A 758 -1.46 20.80 -20.74
C LEU A 758 -2.68 21.26 -19.92
N GLY A 759 -3.69 20.41 -19.76
CA GLY A 759 -4.88 20.70 -18.95
C GLY A 759 -4.55 20.93 -17.47
N VAL A 760 -3.67 20.09 -16.88
CA VAL A 760 -3.17 20.30 -15.50
C VAL A 760 -2.40 21.61 -15.38
N ALA A 761 -1.63 21.97 -16.41
CA ALA A 761 -0.94 23.25 -16.51
C ALA A 761 -1.86 24.43 -16.91
N THR A 762 -3.17 24.22 -17.00
CA THR A 762 -4.18 25.22 -17.43
C THR A 762 -3.95 25.82 -18.83
N ARG A 763 -3.19 25.13 -19.69
CA ARG A 763 -2.90 25.49 -21.09
C ARG A 763 -3.94 24.87 -22.04
N PHE A 764 -5.22 25.21 -21.87
CA PHE A 764 -6.31 24.55 -22.60
C PHE A 764 -6.31 24.86 -24.10
N GLU A 765 -5.89 26.05 -24.53
CA GLU A 765 -5.72 26.39 -25.96
C GLU A 765 -4.75 25.43 -26.66
N ASP A 766 -3.57 25.21 -26.06
CA ASP A 766 -2.57 24.29 -26.59
C ASP A 766 -3.11 22.85 -26.60
N ALA A 767 -3.81 22.44 -25.54
CA ALA A 767 -4.42 21.11 -25.45
C ALA A 767 -5.43 20.89 -26.58
N VAL A 768 -6.31 21.86 -26.84
CA VAL A 768 -7.28 21.79 -27.93
C VAL A 768 -6.57 21.74 -29.28
N SER A 769 -5.59 22.62 -29.53
CA SER A 769 -4.84 22.64 -30.79
C SER A 769 -4.15 21.31 -31.11
N VAL A 770 -3.50 20.70 -30.11
CA VAL A 770 -2.82 19.40 -30.24
C VAL A 770 -3.82 18.28 -30.55
N LEU A 771 -4.98 18.26 -29.88
CA LEU A 771 -6.02 17.25 -30.12
C LEU A 771 -6.71 17.44 -31.49
N GLU A 772 -6.91 18.68 -31.95
CA GLU A 772 -7.48 18.94 -33.29
C GLU A 772 -6.57 18.40 -34.39
N THR A 773 -5.27 18.69 -34.29
CA THR A 773 -4.27 18.19 -35.25
C THR A 773 -4.25 16.66 -35.23
N ALA A 774 -4.27 16.04 -34.05
CA ALA A 774 -4.31 14.59 -33.90
C ALA A 774 -5.56 13.94 -34.52
N LEU A 775 -6.74 14.57 -34.42
CA LEU A 775 -7.97 14.07 -35.04
C LEU A 775 -7.92 14.16 -36.56
N ASP A 776 -7.44 15.30 -37.09
CA ASP A 776 -7.31 15.51 -38.53
C ASP A 776 -6.32 14.52 -39.15
N ASP A 777 -5.22 14.27 -38.44
CA ASP A 777 -4.18 13.32 -38.81
C ASP A 777 -4.63 11.85 -38.74
N LEU A 778 -5.42 11.49 -37.72
CA LEU A 778 -5.91 10.14 -37.52
C LEU A 778 -7.01 9.77 -38.53
N GLY A 779 -7.86 10.75 -38.91
CA GLY A 779 -8.99 10.52 -39.81
C GLY A 779 -9.93 9.41 -39.31
N ASP A 780 -10.41 8.57 -40.23
CA ASP A 780 -11.29 7.43 -39.93
C ASP A 780 -10.53 6.13 -39.60
N THR A 781 -9.20 6.19 -39.45
CA THR A 781 -8.33 5.00 -39.28
C THR A 781 -8.62 4.23 -37.99
N ASP A 782 -8.88 4.94 -36.88
CA ASP A 782 -9.24 4.35 -35.59
C ASP A 782 -10.41 5.15 -34.97
N ARG A 783 -11.63 4.74 -35.30
CA ARG A 783 -12.85 5.42 -34.85
C ARG A 783 -12.96 5.50 -33.33
N THR A 784 -12.51 4.47 -32.60
CA THR A 784 -12.61 4.43 -31.14
C THR A 784 -11.66 5.44 -30.50
N LEU A 785 -10.40 5.48 -30.96
CA LEU A 785 -9.43 6.47 -30.50
C LEU A 785 -9.87 7.90 -30.88
N SER A 786 -10.37 8.09 -32.11
CA SER A 786 -10.91 9.37 -32.58
C SER A 786 -12.05 9.87 -31.68
N GLN A 787 -13.04 9.03 -31.36
CA GLN A 787 -14.13 9.41 -30.46
C GLN A 787 -13.66 9.70 -29.02
N THR A 788 -12.62 8.98 -28.54
CA THR A 788 -12.02 9.22 -27.22
C THR A 788 -11.31 10.59 -27.17
N ILE A 789 -10.54 10.90 -28.21
CA ILE A 789 -9.86 12.19 -28.36
C ILE A 789 -10.88 13.31 -28.53
N GLU A 790 -11.94 13.11 -29.31
CA GLU A 790 -13.04 14.08 -29.47
C GLU A 790 -13.70 14.40 -28.13
N SER A 791 -13.99 13.39 -27.30
CA SER A 791 -14.54 13.61 -25.95
C SER A 791 -13.58 14.40 -25.06
N THR A 792 -12.28 14.07 -25.09
CA THR A 792 -11.26 14.78 -24.30
C THR A 792 -11.08 16.22 -24.75
N LEU A 793 -11.15 16.46 -26.06
CA LEU A 793 -11.11 17.78 -26.67
C LEU A 793 -12.31 18.61 -26.22
N LEU A 794 -13.53 18.07 -26.26
CA LEU A 794 -14.72 18.77 -25.76
C LEU A 794 -14.56 19.14 -24.28
N GLY A 795 -14.01 18.24 -23.46
CA GLY A 795 -13.69 18.52 -22.07
C GLY A 795 -12.72 19.69 -21.89
N ASN A 796 -11.63 19.75 -22.65
CA ASN A 796 -10.66 20.85 -22.57
C ASN A 796 -11.19 22.16 -23.15
N ALA A 797 -11.88 22.10 -24.30
CA ALA A 797 -12.44 23.28 -24.97
C ALA A 797 -13.62 23.90 -24.19
N ALA A 798 -14.18 23.15 -23.24
CA ALA A 798 -15.17 23.61 -22.27
C ALA A 798 -14.56 24.39 -21.10
N MET A 799 -13.23 24.50 -21.00
CA MET A 799 -12.56 25.13 -19.84
C MET A 799 -12.18 26.58 -20.07
N GLN A 800 -11.93 27.03 -21.31
CA GLN A 800 -11.60 28.43 -21.62
C GLN A 800 -12.51 29.07 -22.67
N LEU A 801 -12.82 30.36 -22.50
CA LEU A 801 -13.71 31.09 -23.39
C LEU A 801 -13.13 31.23 -24.80
N SER A 802 -11.80 31.40 -24.93
CA SER A 802 -11.10 31.45 -26.22
C SER A 802 -11.27 30.18 -27.05
N THR A 803 -11.39 29.02 -26.39
CA THR A 803 -11.62 27.72 -27.03
C THR A 803 -13.09 27.40 -27.30
N ARG A 804 -14.02 28.21 -26.78
CA ARG A 804 -15.48 27.99 -26.89
C ARG A 804 -16.01 27.93 -28.34
N PRO A 805 -15.50 28.73 -29.32
CA PRO A 805 -15.92 28.60 -30.71
C PRO A 805 -15.63 27.21 -31.31
N ALA A 806 -14.46 26.63 -30.99
CA ALA A 806 -14.11 25.27 -31.42
C ALA A 806 -15.04 24.23 -30.79
N HIS A 807 -15.30 24.36 -29.49
CA HIS A 807 -16.26 23.53 -28.78
C HIS A 807 -17.65 23.57 -29.43
N ARG A 808 -18.20 24.76 -29.72
CA ARG A 808 -19.55 24.90 -30.31
C ARG A 808 -19.65 24.24 -31.69
N ARG A 809 -18.66 24.42 -32.56
CA ARG A 809 -18.66 23.80 -33.90
C ARG A 809 -18.74 22.27 -33.80
N ARG A 810 -17.94 21.68 -32.90
CA ARG A 810 -17.90 20.22 -32.70
C ARG A 810 -19.19 19.69 -32.07
N LEU A 811 -19.73 20.39 -31.08
CA LEU A 811 -21.00 20.02 -30.45
C LEU A 811 -22.17 20.06 -31.43
N ALA A 812 -22.24 21.09 -32.29
CA ALA A 812 -23.26 21.20 -33.34
C ALA A 812 -23.19 20.00 -34.30
N ARG A 813 -21.97 19.65 -34.75
CA ARG A 813 -21.75 18.45 -35.58
C ARG A 813 -22.24 17.17 -34.90
N LEU A 814 -22.00 17.01 -33.60
CA LEU A 814 -22.43 15.82 -32.84
C LEU A 814 -23.96 15.77 -32.65
N ARG A 815 -24.64 16.91 -32.54
CA ARG A 815 -26.11 16.98 -32.48
C ARG A 815 -26.76 16.54 -33.79
N ASP A 816 -26.14 16.87 -34.92
CA ASP A 816 -26.63 16.49 -36.25
C ASP A 816 -26.33 15.02 -36.59
N GLN A 817 -25.41 14.38 -35.85
CA GLN A 817 -25.03 12.98 -36.03
C GLN A 817 -25.93 12.04 -35.23
N LYS A 818 -26.30 10.91 -35.84
CA LYS A 818 -26.94 9.80 -35.13
C LYS A 818 -25.88 8.95 -34.42
N LEU A 819 -25.56 9.33 -33.18
CA LEU A 819 -24.68 8.56 -32.31
C LEU A 819 -25.35 7.23 -31.91
N GLY A 820 -24.57 6.15 -31.96
CA GLY A 820 -24.99 4.81 -31.55
C GLY A 820 -24.80 4.58 -30.05
N ASP A 821 -24.61 3.31 -29.70
CA ASP A 821 -24.59 2.82 -28.32
C ASP A 821 -23.21 2.22 -27.95
N SER A 822 -22.12 2.69 -28.55
CA SER A 822 -20.77 2.31 -28.13
C SER A 822 -20.35 3.06 -26.86
N PRO A 823 -19.37 2.56 -26.08
CA PRO A 823 -18.89 3.25 -24.87
C PRO A 823 -18.40 4.69 -25.16
N THR A 824 -17.68 4.89 -26.27
CA THR A 824 -17.15 6.18 -26.70
C THR A 824 -18.22 7.12 -27.25
N GLU A 825 -19.26 6.60 -27.91
CA GLU A 825 -20.40 7.40 -28.36
C GLU A 825 -21.26 7.88 -27.19
N ARG A 826 -21.40 7.08 -26.13
CA ARG A 826 -22.07 7.50 -24.88
C ARG A 826 -21.33 8.64 -24.18
N LEU A 827 -19.99 8.67 -24.21
CA LEU A 827 -19.21 9.81 -23.70
C LEU A 827 -19.52 11.10 -24.47
N LEU A 828 -19.59 11.02 -25.80
CA LEU A 828 -19.96 12.17 -26.63
C LEU A 828 -21.41 12.62 -26.36
N LEU A 829 -22.34 11.68 -26.20
CA LEU A 829 -23.73 11.98 -25.83
C LEU A 829 -23.83 12.66 -24.46
N ALA A 830 -22.99 12.29 -23.49
CA ALA A 830 -22.94 12.95 -22.18
C ALA A 830 -22.57 14.44 -22.31
N HIS A 831 -21.60 14.78 -23.17
CA HIS A 831 -21.28 16.17 -23.48
C HIS A 831 -22.45 16.89 -24.18
N VAL A 832 -23.11 16.23 -25.14
CA VAL A 832 -24.29 16.78 -25.82
C VAL A 832 -25.41 17.09 -24.82
N ALA A 833 -25.71 16.17 -23.90
CA ALA A 833 -26.74 16.36 -22.88
C ALA A 833 -26.46 17.58 -21.99
N LEU A 834 -25.25 17.69 -21.42
CA LEU A 834 -24.87 18.81 -20.56
C LEU A 834 -24.95 20.15 -21.31
N TRP A 835 -24.36 20.23 -22.50
CA TRP A 835 -24.29 21.50 -23.19
C TRP A 835 -25.60 21.91 -23.85
N SER A 836 -26.46 20.97 -24.24
CA SER A 836 -27.86 21.26 -24.59
C SER A 836 -28.61 21.83 -23.38
N CYS A 837 -28.39 21.29 -22.18
CA CYS A 837 -28.93 21.85 -20.96
C CYS A 837 -28.46 23.31 -20.76
N LEU A 838 -27.15 23.54 -20.78
CA LEU A 838 -26.57 24.87 -20.52
C LEU A 838 -26.99 25.93 -21.56
N GLU A 839 -27.08 25.56 -22.84
CA GLU A 839 -27.49 26.46 -23.93
C GLU A 839 -28.99 26.77 -23.94
N GLY A 840 -29.79 26.08 -23.10
CA GLY A 840 -31.21 26.36 -22.89
C GLY A 840 -32.16 25.51 -23.74
N GLU A 841 -31.84 24.23 -23.95
CA GLU A 841 -32.83 23.26 -24.46
C GLU A 841 -33.84 22.86 -23.36
N PRO A 842 -35.10 22.55 -23.73
CA PRO A 842 -36.12 22.08 -22.79
C PRO A 842 -35.71 20.85 -21.96
N ALA A 843 -36.19 20.78 -20.71
CA ALA A 843 -35.79 19.76 -19.74
C ALA A 843 -36.10 18.32 -20.18
N ASP A 844 -37.18 18.10 -20.94
CA ASP A 844 -37.55 16.79 -21.51
C ASP A 844 -36.56 16.33 -22.59
N VAL A 845 -36.13 17.24 -23.47
CA VAL A 845 -35.08 16.99 -24.47
C VAL A 845 -33.76 16.62 -23.81
N VAL A 846 -33.36 17.39 -22.78
CA VAL A 846 -32.16 17.13 -21.98
C VAL A 846 -32.26 15.76 -21.29
N GLY A 847 -33.41 15.45 -20.70
CA GLY A 847 -33.67 14.17 -20.05
C GLY A 847 -33.49 12.98 -21.00
N ALA A 848 -34.08 13.05 -22.19
CA ALA A 848 -33.95 12.00 -23.20
C ALA A 848 -32.48 11.78 -23.65
N LEU A 849 -31.71 12.86 -23.84
CA LEU A 849 -30.29 12.78 -24.16
C LEU A 849 -29.49 12.15 -23.01
N ALA A 850 -29.78 12.54 -21.77
CA ALA A 850 -29.12 12.04 -20.57
C ALA A 850 -29.40 10.55 -20.35
N GLU A 851 -30.63 10.10 -20.51
CA GLU A 851 -31.02 8.69 -20.44
C GLU A 851 -30.34 7.85 -21.53
N HIS A 852 -30.28 8.37 -22.77
CA HIS A 852 -29.57 7.71 -23.86
C HIS A 852 -28.07 7.58 -23.58
N ALA A 853 -27.44 8.63 -23.05
CA ALA A 853 -26.04 8.59 -22.64
C ALA A 853 -25.79 7.54 -21.54
N LEU A 854 -26.67 7.45 -20.53
CA LEU A 854 -26.56 6.47 -19.44
C LEU A 854 -26.74 5.02 -19.92
N ALA A 855 -27.64 4.82 -20.88
CA ALA A 855 -27.96 3.52 -21.49
C ALA A 855 -28.22 2.40 -20.47
N GLY A 856 -29.06 2.70 -19.47
CA GLY A 856 -29.40 1.78 -18.37
C GLY A 856 -28.29 1.61 -17.32
N GLY A 857 -27.34 2.53 -17.25
CA GLY A 857 -26.20 2.49 -16.32
C GLY A 857 -24.91 1.95 -16.94
N ARG A 858 -24.94 1.52 -18.20
CA ARG A 858 -23.76 1.02 -18.91
C ARG A 858 -22.63 2.04 -19.00
N LEU A 859 -22.95 3.33 -19.12
CA LEU A 859 -21.93 4.38 -19.07
C LEU A 859 -21.11 4.32 -17.77
N LEU A 860 -21.75 4.12 -16.62
CA LEU A 860 -21.06 4.01 -15.34
C LEU A 860 -20.31 2.67 -15.20
N THR A 861 -20.93 1.55 -15.57
CA THR A 861 -20.32 0.22 -15.39
C THR A 861 -19.12 -0.01 -16.31
N GLU A 862 -19.17 0.51 -17.54
CA GLU A 862 -18.11 0.32 -18.54
C GLU A 862 -17.00 1.36 -18.41
N ILE A 863 -17.34 2.65 -18.29
CA ILE A 863 -16.34 3.72 -18.19
C ILE A 863 -15.86 3.89 -16.74
N GLY A 864 -16.79 3.92 -15.78
CA GLY A 864 -16.49 4.13 -14.36
C GLY A 864 -16.75 5.54 -13.84
N SER A 865 -16.88 5.62 -12.52
CA SER A 865 -17.00 6.87 -11.75
C SER A 865 -15.75 7.76 -11.81
N GLU A 866 -14.64 7.30 -12.36
CA GLU A 866 -13.39 8.06 -12.50
C GLU A 866 -13.43 9.03 -13.69
N ALA A 867 -14.22 8.74 -14.73
CA ALA A 867 -14.29 9.60 -15.90
C ALA A 867 -15.08 10.86 -15.60
N SER A 868 -14.43 12.03 -15.69
CA SER A 868 -15.09 13.33 -15.50
C SER A 868 -16.31 13.52 -16.40
N THR A 869 -16.27 12.96 -17.63
CA THR A 869 -17.36 13.02 -18.61
C THR A 869 -18.63 12.30 -18.15
N PHE A 870 -18.53 11.26 -17.30
CA PHE A 870 -19.73 10.64 -16.71
C PHE A 870 -20.58 11.69 -15.97
N TYR A 871 -19.93 12.60 -15.25
CA TYR A 871 -20.60 13.64 -14.46
C TYR A 871 -21.27 14.72 -15.30
N CYS A 872 -21.10 14.75 -16.63
CA CYS A 872 -21.89 15.60 -17.51
C CYS A 872 -23.38 15.24 -17.44
N VAL A 873 -23.73 13.95 -17.31
CA VAL A 873 -25.12 13.51 -17.26
C VAL A 873 -25.81 13.92 -15.94
N PRO A 874 -25.29 13.57 -14.74
CA PRO A 874 -25.86 14.06 -13.48
C PRO A 874 -25.93 15.59 -13.39
N GLN A 875 -24.96 16.33 -13.98
CA GLN A 875 -25.04 17.79 -14.05
C GLN A 875 -26.17 18.27 -14.96
N ALA A 876 -26.35 17.66 -16.14
CA ALA A 876 -27.47 17.99 -17.03
C ALA A 876 -28.81 17.80 -16.31
N MET A 877 -28.97 16.67 -15.60
CA MET A 877 -30.15 16.38 -14.79
C MET A 877 -30.32 17.38 -13.64
N LEU A 878 -29.23 17.75 -12.97
CA LEU A 878 -29.24 18.71 -11.88
C LEU A 878 -29.71 20.11 -12.34
N PHE A 879 -29.23 20.54 -13.50
CA PHE A 879 -29.54 21.85 -14.08
C PHE A 879 -30.88 21.85 -14.84
N SER A 880 -31.52 20.69 -15.03
CA SER A 880 -32.86 20.54 -15.60
C SER A 880 -33.93 20.14 -14.58
N ASP A 881 -33.69 20.35 -13.28
CA ASP A 881 -34.59 20.03 -12.16
C ASP A 881 -34.93 18.53 -11.99
N SER A 882 -34.17 17.62 -12.61
CA SER A 882 -34.33 16.16 -12.46
C SER A 882 -33.55 15.62 -11.24
N PHE A 883 -33.83 16.17 -10.05
CA PHE A 883 -33.05 15.92 -8.83
C PHE A 883 -33.02 14.44 -8.41
N GLU A 884 -34.09 13.69 -8.60
CA GLU A 884 -34.19 12.33 -8.06
C GLU A 884 -33.37 11.35 -8.89
N LEU A 885 -33.40 11.50 -10.21
CA LEU A 885 -32.54 10.76 -11.13
C LEU A 885 -31.07 11.15 -10.93
N ALA A 886 -30.78 12.45 -10.77
CA ALA A 886 -29.43 12.91 -10.48
C ALA A 886 -28.89 12.31 -9.18
N ARG A 887 -29.70 12.28 -8.11
CA ARG A 887 -29.34 11.67 -6.83
C ARG A 887 -29.06 10.17 -6.99
N TYR A 888 -29.97 9.45 -7.64
CA TYR A 888 -29.80 8.02 -7.88
C TYR A 888 -28.45 7.72 -8.54
N TRP A 889 -28.11 8.41 -9.62
CA TRP A 889 -26.85 8.16 -10.34
C TRP A 889 -25.61 8.63 -9.59
N LEU A 890 -25.70 9.70 -8.79
CA LEU A 890 -24.60 10.14 -7.93
C LEU A 890 -24.35 9.16 -6.78
N ASP A 891 -25.40 8.58 -6.21
CA ASP A 891 -25.27 7.52 -5.19
C ASP A 891 -24.69 6.24 -5.79
N GLN A 892 -25.09 5.87 -7.02
CA GLN A 892 -24.47 4.76 -7.76
C GLN A 892 -23.00 5.06 -8.07
N ALA A 893 -22.64 6.28 -8.46
CA ALA A 893 -21.26 6.66 -8.71
C ALA A 893 -20.40 6.60 -7.44
N ILE A 894 -20.95 6.98 -6.27
CA ILE A 894 -20.26 6.82 -4.99
C ILE A 894 -20.09 5.35 -4.63
N ALA A 895 -21.10 4.52 -4.88
CA ALA A 895 -21.01 3.07 -4.67
C ALA A 895 -19.96 2.43 -5.59
N ASP A 896 -19.94 2.80 -6.87
CA ASP A 896 -18.94 2.36 -7.86
C ASP A 896 -17.53 2.81 -7.46
N ALA A 897 -17.36 4.08 -7.08
CA ALA A 897 -16.08 4.61 -6.61
C ALA A 897 -15.59 3.86 -5.37
N ARG A 898 -16.48 3.51 -4.43
CA ARG A 898 -16.14 2.70 -3.26
C ARG A 898 -15.75 1.28 -3.64
N ALA A 899 -16.52 0.63 -4.51
CA ALA A 899 -16.24 -0.73 -4.97
C ALA A 899 -14.89 -0.82 -5.70
N ARG A 900 -14.56 0.21 -6.51
CA ARG A 900 -13.29 0.31 -7.24
C ARG A 900 -12.15 0.89 -6.42
N ARG A 901 -12.44 1.36 -5.20
CA ARG A 901 -11.52 2.09 -4.32
C ARG A 901 -10.91 3.33 -4.99
N SER A 902 -11.72 4.05 -5.78
CA SER A 902 -11.33 5.29 -6.46
C SER A 902 -11.57 6.52 -5.58
N THR A 903 -10.49 7.20 -5.21
CA THR A 903 -10.56 8.47 -4.48
C THR A 903 -11.00 9.62 -5.38
N GLY A 904 -10.56 9.64 -6.64
CA GLY A 904 -10.93 10.68 -7.60
C GLY A 904 -12.40 10.59 -7.99
N GLY A 905 -12.90 9.38 -8.29
CA GLY A 905 -14.32 9.13 -8.51
C GLY A 905 -15.17 9.50 -7.29
N PHE A 906 -14.71 9.16 -6.07
CA PHE A 906 -15.41 9.57 -4.85
C PHE A 906 -15.44 11.10 -4.67
N ALA A 907 -14.33 11.80 -4.97
CA ALA A 907 -14.26 13.26 -4.89
C ALA A 907 -15.21 13.94 -5.89
N TRP A 908 -15.24 13.46 -7.15
CA TRP A 908 -16.16 13.96 -8.17
C TRP A 908 -17.63 13.74 -7.79
N ALA A 909 -17.99 12.51 -7.41
CA ALA A 909 -19.37 12.19 -7.08
C ALA A 909 -19.84 12.93 -5.81
N SER A 910 -19.00 13.01 -4.78
CA SER A 910 -19.31 13.76 -3.55
C SER A 910 -19.42 15.27 -3.84
N SER A 911 -18.56 15.83 -4.69
CA SER A 911 -18.67 17.24 -5.11
C SER A 911 -20.03 17.53 -5.75
N ARG A 912 -20.48 16.68 -6.69
CA ARG A 912 -21.76 16.87 -7.37
C ARG A 912 -22.97 16.58 -6.48
N ARG A 913 -22.86 15.62 -5.57
CA ARG A 913 -23.91 15.35 -4.59
C ARG A 913 -24.03 16.45 -3.54
N ALA A 914 -22.93 17.13 -3.20
CA ALA A 914 -22.97 18.31 -2.34
C ALA A 914 -23.80 19.44 -2.97
N GLU A 915 -23.57 19.72 -4.25
CA GLU A 915 -24.34 20.73 -5.01
C GLU A 915 -25.83 20.36 -5.09
N LEU A 916 -26.14 19.10 -5.36
CA LEU A 916 -27.50 18.58 -5.35
C LEU A 916 -28.18 18.74 -3.99
N SER A 917 -27.48 18.35 -2.92
CA SER A 917 -27.99 18.42 -1.54
C SER A 917 -28.27 19.86 -1.14
N TYR A 918 -27.41 20.81 -1.52
CA TYR A 918 -27.65 22.23 -1.30
C TYR A 918 -28.95 22.69 -2.00
N ARG A 919 -29.13 22.30 -3.26
CA ARG A 919 -30.32 22.67 -4.04
C ARG A 919 -31.60 22.11 -3.43
N VAL A 920 -31.64 20.85 -3.01
CA VAL A 920 -32.86 20.28 -2.39
C VAL A 920 -33.10 20.78 -0.95
N GLY A 921 -32.16 21.52 -0.36
CA GLY A 921 -32.28 22.06 0.99
C GLY A 921 -31.76 21.13 2.09
N GLU A 922 -30.98 20.12 1.73
CA GLU A 922 -30.26 19.22 2.65
C GLU A 922 -28.88 19.82 2.98
N LEU A 923 -28.86 21.02 3.58
CA LEU A 923 -27.63 21.77 3.86
C LEU A 923 -26.60 20.97 4.67
N ALA A 924 -27.12 20.11 5.52
CA ALA A 924 -26.36 19.15 6.30
C ALA A 924 -25.49 18.22 5.44
N ASP A 925 -26.13 17.52 4.53
CA ASP A 925 -25.49 16.54 3.67
C ASP A 925 -24.59 17.24 2.65
N ALA A 926 -25.00 18.43 2.20
CA ALA A 926 -24.20 19.30 1.34
C ALA A 926 -22.85 19.67 1.97
N GLU A 927 -22.84 20.11 3.24
CA GLU A 927 -21.61 20.44 3.95
C GLU A 927 -20.69 19.22 4.08
N ALA A 928 -21.26 18.08 4.48
CA ALA A 928 -20.50 16.86 4.71
C ALA A 928 -19.86 16.34 3.43
N ASP A 929 -20.61 16.32 2.32
CA ASP A 929 -20.08 15.88 1.02
C ASP A 929 -19.06 16.87 0.43
N ALA A 930 -19.24 18.19 0.62
CA ALA A 930 -18.26 19.18 0.17
C ALA A 930 -16.92 19.02 0.92
N ARG A 931 -16.96 18.85 2.25
CA ARG A 931 -15.75 18.61 3.05
C ARG A 931 -15.07 17.28 2.68
N ALA A 932 -15.85 16.22 2.46
CA ALA A 932 -15.32 14.92 2.03
C ALA A 932 -14.67 15.00 0.64
N ALA A 933 -15.27 15.73 -0.30
CA ALA A 933 -14.70 15.95 -1.63
C ALA A 933 -13.38 16.72 -1.57
N LEU A 934 -13.27 17.74 -0.71
CA LEU A 934 -12.00 18.48 -0.50
C LEU A 934 -10.91 17.59 0.11
N ALA A 935 -11.26 16.71 1.05
CA ALA A 935 -10.32 15.80 1.68
C ALA A 935 -9.80 14.72 0.69
N ALA A 936 -10.68 14.20 -0.17
CA ALA A 936 -10.34 13.19 -1.18
C ALA A 936 -9.70 13.77 -2.45
N GLY A 937 -9.83 15.09 -2.68
CA GLY A 937 -9.58 15.75 -3.96
C GLY A 937 -8.14 15.79 -4.46
N GLY A 938 -7.12 15.46 -3.66
CA GLY A 938 -5.72 15.29 -4.10
C GLY A 938 -5.27 16.26 -5.21
N GLY A 939 -4.81 15.71 -6.34
CA GLY A 939 -4.40 16.46 -7.55
C GLY A 939 -5.55 17.09 -8.37
N LEU A 940 -6.81 16.73 -8.09
CA LEU A 940 -8.00 17.33 -8.71
C LEU A 940 -8.39 18.68 -8.09
N ARG A 941 -7.69 19.13 -7.04
CA ARG A 941 -8.00 20.35 -6.29
C ARG A 941 -8.08 21.61 -7.17
N GLY A 942 -7.27 21.71 -8.22
CA GLY A 942 -7.32 22.84 -9.16
C GLY A 942 -8.60 22.88 -10.02
N VAL A 943 -9.18 21.72 -10.32
CA VAL A 943 -10.38 21.60 -11.18
C VAL A 943 -11.66 21.61 -10.34
N LEU A 944 -11.71 20.80 -9.28
CA LEU A 944 -12.89 20.66 -8.41
C LEU A 944 -12.99 21.75 -7.33
N GLY A 945 -11.84 22.25 -6.87
CA GLY A 945 -11.73 23.10 -5.69
C GLY A 945 -12.68 24.31 -5.71
N PRO A 946 -12.68 25.16 -6.76
CA PRO A 946 -13.52 26.36 -6.80
C PRO A 946 -15.02 26.07 -6.62
N GLY A 947 -15.55 25.06 -7.31
CA GLY A 947 -16.97 24.70 -7.22
C GLY A 947 -17.35 24.12 -5.85
N VAL A 948 -16.49 23.28 -5.28
CA VAL A 948 -16.73 22.68 -3.96
C VAL A 948 -16.64 23.73 -2.85
N LEU A 949 -15.66 24.63 -2.91
CA LEU A 949 -15.48 25.72 -1.96
C LEU A 949 -16.65 26.71 -2.03
N ALA A 950 -17.09 27.07 -3.23
CA ALA A 950 -18.27 27.92 -3.42
C ALA A 950 -19.53 27.25 -2.82
N THR A 951 -19.77 25.97 -3.09
CA THR A 951 -20.91 25.22 -2.52
C THR A 951 -20.85 25.20 -0.98
N LEU A 952 -19.67 24.97 -0.40
CA LEU A 952 -19.49 25.01 1.05
C LEU A 952 -19.74 26.42 1.62
N ALA A 953 -19.26 27.46 0.95
CA ALA A 953 -19.52 28.84 1.34
C ALA A 953 -21.02 29.18 1.32
N GLN A 954 -21.76 28.72 0.31
CA GLN A 954 -23.23 28.88 0.23
C GLN A 954 -23.93 28.25 1.43
N VAL A 955 -23.54 27.02 1.81
CA VAL A 955 -24.08 26.35 3.00
C VAL A 955 -23.81 27.15 4.27
N LEU A 956 -22.58 27.65 4.45
CA LEU A 956 -22.20 28.46 5.60
C LEU A 956 -22.98 29.79 5.66
N ILE A 957 -23.25 30.40 4.50
CA ILE A 957 -24.09 31.62 4.40
C ILE A 957 -25.51 31.33 4.92
N GLU A 958 -26.14 30.25 4.49
CA GLU A 958 -27.49 29.86 4.94
C GLU A 958 -27.56 29.58 6.45
N ARG A 959 -26.46 29.08 7.02
CA ARG A 959 -26.32 28.82 8.46
C ARG A 959 -26.01 30.08 9.28
N GLY A 960 -25.66 31.20 8.62
CA GLY A 960 -25.29 32.46 9.28
C GLY A 960 -23.83 32.54 9.70
N GLU A 961 -22.99 31.60 9.26
CA GLU A 961 -21.57 31.50 9.59
C GLU A 961 -20.72 32.36 8.62
N LEU A 962 -21.10 33.63 8.47
CA LEU A 962 -20.63 34.52 7.39
C LEU A 962 -19.12 34.79 7.39
N ARG A 963 -18.48 34.80 8.58
CA ARG A 963 -17.02 34.99 8.68
C ARG A 963 -16.24 33.79 8.17
N GLU A 964 -16.74 32.58 8.44
CA GLU A 964 -16.11 31.36 7.94
C GLU A 964 -16.30 31.26 6.43
N ALA A 965 -17.50 31.58 5.92
CA ALA A 965 -17.75 31.68 4.49
C ALA A 965 -16.79 32.66 3.79
N ALA A 966 -16.57 33.86 4.38
CA ALA A 966 -15.62 34.84 3.85
C ALA A 966 -14.18 34.30 3.85
N ALA A 967 -13.72 33.75 4.98
CA ALA A 967 -12.38 33.19 5.09
C ALA A 967 -12.14 32.03 4.13
N LEU A 968 -13.17 31.24 3.82
CA LEU A 968 -13.10 30.14 2.86
C LEU A 968 -12.95 30.64 1.42
N LEU A 969 -13.70 31.67 1.04
CA LEU A 969 -13.59 32.29 -0.29
C LEU A 969 -12.26 33.03 -0.46
N ASP A 970 -11.77 33.69 0.59
CA ASP A 970 -10.47 34.39 0.58
C ASP A 970 -9.27 33.43 0.44
N GLN A 971 -9.41 32.15 0.83
CA GLN A 971 -8.38 31.12 0.65
C GLN A 971 -8.21 30.68 -0.81
N CYS A 972 -9.14 31.02 -1.70
CA CYS A 972 -9.03 30.71 -3.11
C CYS A 972 -8.06 31.70 -3.79
N GLU A 973 -6.89 31.21 -4.20
CA GLU A 973 -5.93 32.03 -4.97
C GLU A 973 -6.41 32.38 -6.39
N ILE A 974 -7.44 31.68 -6.89
CA ILE A 974 -8.02 31.90 -8.22
C ILE A 974 -8.89 33.16 -8.20
N ARG A 975 -8.41 34.22 -8.86
CA ARG A 975 -9.15 35.49 -8.99
C ARG A 975 -10.09 35.44 -10.19
N PHE A 976 -11.31 35.94 -10.02
CA PHE A 976 -12.31 36.07 -11.09
C PHE A 976 -11.82 36.91 -12.30
N GLY A 977 -12.02 36.40 -13.52
CA GLY A 977 -11.80 37.13 -14.78
C GLY A 977 -11.98 36.23 -16.01
N LEU A 978 -12.39 36.76 -17.18
CA LEU A 978 -12.79 35.99 -18.38
C LEU A 978 -11.72 35.02 -18.91
N ASP A 979 -10.46 35.23 -18.52
CA ASP A 979 -9.31 34.37 -18.87
C ASP A 979 -9.17 33.14 -17.96
N GLN A 980 -10.01 33.02 -16.92
CA GLN A 980 -9.94 31.91 -15.96
C GLN A 980 -10.77 30.70 -16.40
N PRO A 981 -10.48 29.50 -15.86
CA PRO A 981 -11.21 28.29 -16.20
C PRO A 981 -12.71 28.37 -15.85
N ALA A 982 -13.57 27.71 -16.62
CA ALA A 982 -15.03 27.69 -16.43
C ALA A 982 -15.48 27.25 -15.02
N THR A 983 -14.66 26.48 -14.31
CA THR A 983 -14.92 26.05 -12.92
C THR A 983 -14.88 27.20 -11.91
N ALA A 984 -14.24 28.33 -12.23
CA ALA A 984 -14.18 29.51 -11.38
C ALA A 984 -15.52 30.27 -11.28
N THR A 985 -16.48 30.01 -12.17
CA THR A 985 -17.79 30.65 -12.28
C THR A 985 -18.65 30.53 -11.00
N TYR A 986 -18.41 29.52 -10.16
CA TYR A 986 -19.16 29.33 -8.91
C TYR A 986 -18.78 30.33 -7.81
N LEU A 987 -17.53 30.80 -7.79
CA LEU A 987 -17.00 31.74 -6.79
C LEU A 987 -17.74 33.09 -6.77
N PRO A 988 -17.90 33.83 -7.90
CA PRO A 988 -18.59 35.12 -7.89
C PRO A 988 -20.06 35.01 -7.49
N TYR A 989 -20.69 33.86 -7.71
CA TYR A 989 -22.05 33.60 -7.26
C TYR A 989 -22.11 33.52 -5.73
N ALA A 990 -21.22 32.75 -5.09
CA ALA A 990 -21.11 32.68 -3.64
C ALA A 990 -20.72 34.04 -3.03
N ASP A 991 -19.80 34.78 -3.66
CA ASP A 991 -19.44 36.15 -3.26
C ASP A 991 -20.64 37.09 -3.30
N GLY A 992 -21.45 37.01 -4.36
CA GLY A 992 -22.67 37.79 -4.51
C GLY A 992 -23.68 37.51 -3.40
N GLN A 993 -23.85 36.24 -3.03
CA GLN A 993 -24.70 35.83 -1.92
C GLN A 993 -24.15 36.31 -0.57
N LEU A 994 -22.85 36.22 -0.34
CA LEU A 994 -22.21 36.73 0.89
C LEU A 994 -22.34 38.24 1.01
N ALA A 995 -22.15 38.97 -0.10
CA ALA A 995 -22.36 40.42 -0.16
C ALA A 995 -23.80 40.80 0.17
N ALA A 996 -24.79 40.09 -0.40
CA ALA A 996 -26.20 40.30 -0.09
C ALA A 996 -26.51 40.00 1.39
N ALA A 997 -26.02 38.88 1.92
CA ALA A 997 -26.21 38.49 3.33
C ALA A 997 -25.58 39.48 4.33
N THR A 998 -24.54 40.21 3.91
CA THR A 998 -23.88 41.26 4.71
C THR A 998 -24.42 42.67 4.43
N GLY A 999 -25.48 42.82 3.62
CA GLY A 999 -26.10 44.09 3.29
C GLY A 999 -25.33 44.97 2.30
N ARG A 1000 -24.30 44.43 1.63
CA ARG A 1000 -23.50 45.12 0.61
C ARG A 1000 -24.13 44.97 -0.77
N TRP A 1001 -25.32 45.53 -0.94
CA TRP A 1001 -26.17 45.32 -2.13
C TRP A 1001 -25.53 45.71 -3.46
N ARG A 1002 -24.75 46.81 -3.52
CA ARG A 1002 -24.02 47.19 -4.74
C ARG A 1002 -22.99 46.13 -5.13
N ALA A 1003 -22.16 45.69 -4.18
CA ALA A 1003 -21.19 44.63 -4.41
C ALA A 1003 -21.86 43.30 -4.81
N ALA A 1004 -23.04 42.99 -4.25
CA ALA A 1004 -23.82 41.82 -4.65
C ALA A 1004 -24.31 41.92 -6.11
N ALA A 1005 -24.92 43.05 -6.49
CA ALA A 1005 -25.37 43.31 -7.85
C ALA A 1005 -24.20 43.22 -8.85
N ASP A 1006 -23.07 43.87 -8.55
CA ASP A 1006 -21.88 43.85 -9.41
C ASP A 1006 -21.31 42.43 -9.56
N SER A 1007 -21.38 41.59 -8.52
CA SER A 1007 -20.93 40.20 -8.59
C SER A 1007 -21.83 39.35 -9.50
N PHE A 1008 -23.15 39.45 -9.32
CA PHE A 1008 -24.12 38.70 -10.13
C PHE A 1008 -24.15 39.17 -11.59
N LEU A 1009 -24.06 40.47 -11.86
CA LEU A 1009 -24.06 40.99 -13.22
C LEU A 1009 -22.79 40.58 -13.98
N ARG A 1010 -21.62 40.62 -13.34
CA ARG A 1010 -20.37 40.12 -13.94
C ARG A 1010 -20.42 38.62 -14.24
N LEU A 1011 -21.03 37.84 -13.34
CA LEU A 1011 -21.32 36.42 -13.61
C LEU A 1011 -22.26 36.26 -14.81
N GLY A 1012 -23.26 37.12 -14.95
CA GLY A 1012 -24.16 37.11 -16.11
C GLY A 1012 -23.47 37.42 -17.43
N GLU A 1013 -22.62 38.44 -17.47
CA GLU A 1013 -21.77 38.75 -18.63
C GLU A 1013 -20.93 37.54 -19.04
N TRP A 1014 -20.36 36.85 -18.06
CA TRP A 1014 -19.60 35.62 -18.27
C TRP A 1014 -20.46 34.50 -18.87
N ASN A 1015 -21.54 34.09 -18.20
CA ASN A 1015 -22.38 32.98 -18.67
C ASN A 1015 -22.91 33.25 -20.09
N LEU A 1016 -23.33 34.49 -20.38
CA LEU A 1016 -23.79 34.87 -21.71
C LEU A 1016 -22.68 34.81 -22.77
N ALA A 1017 -21.45 35.21 -22.44
CA ALA A 1017 -20.30 35.06 -23.34
C ALA A 1017 -20.05 33.58 -23.69
N TRP A 1018 -20.22 32.69 -22.70
CA TRP A 1018 -20.16 31.24 -22.88
C TRP A 1018 -21.37 30.65 -23.62
N GLY A 1019 -22.44 31.44 -23.79
CA GLY A 1019 -23.72 31.03 -24.38
C GLY A 1019 -24.57 30.19 -23.46
N GLU A 1020 -24.28 30.22 -22.17
CA GLU A 1020 -25.05 29.58 -21.13
C GLU A 1020 -26.26 30.47 -20.84
N ARG A 1021 -27.45 29.91 -21.08
CA ARG A 1021 -28.73 30.61 -20.91
C ARG A 1021 -29.51 30.06 -19.74
N ASN A 1022 -29.35 28.76 -19.46
CA ASN A 1022 -30.15 28.05 -18.48
C ASN A 1022 -29.94 28.59 -17.04
N PRO A 1023 -31.00 29.07 -16.37
CA PRO A 1023 -30.91 29.58 -15.00
C PRO A 1023 -30.62 28.47 -13.98
N GLY A 1024 -30.78 27.21 -14.37
CA GLY A 1024 -30.46 26.03 -13.59
C GLY A 1024 -28.97 25.86 -13.27
N LEU A 1025 -28.02 26.45 -14.01
CA LEU A 1025 -26.60 26.41 -13.63
C LEU A 1025 -26.35 27.27 -12.38
N LEU A 1026 -26.41 28.58 -12.51
CA LEU A 1026 -26.27 29.56 -11.43
C LEU A 1026 -27.19 30.74 -11.74
N ASP A 1027 -28.28 30.89 -11.00
CA ASP A 1027 -29.28 31.92 -11.27
C ASP A 1027 -28.82 33.31 -10.80
N TRP A 1028 -27.93 33.91 -11.60
CA TRP A 1028 -27.39 35.24 -11.38
C TRP A 1028 -28.45 36.34 -11.56
N ARG A 1029 -29.43 36.13 -12.44
CA ARG A 1029 -30.49 37.11 -12.76
C ARG A 1029 -31.36 37.39 -11.55
N THR A 1030 -31.80 36.36 -10.84
CA THR A 1030 -32.59 36.53 -9.61
C THR A 1030 -31.79 37.26 -8.52
N GLY A 1031 -30.53 36.87 -8.31
CA GLY A 1031 -29.65 37.53 -7.34
C GLY A 1031 -29.43 39.01 -7.66
N ALA A 1032 -29.13 39.32 -8.92
CA ALA A 1032 -28.99 40.69 -9.42
C ALA A 1032 -30.29 41.49 -9.28
N ALA A 1033 -31.44 40.92 -9.68
CA ALA A 1033 -32.74 41.58 -9.60
C ALA A 1033 -33.08 41.98 -8.15
N LEU A 1034 -32.89 41.08 -7.18
CA LEU A 1034 -33.13 41.38 -5.77
C LEU A 1034 -32.16 42.45 -5.24
N ALA A 1035 -30.89 42.38 -5.59
CA ALA A 1035 -29.89 43.37 -5.17
C ALA A 1035 -30.18 44.77 -5.77
N LEU A 1036 -30.55 44.84 -7.06
CA LEU A 1036 -30.92 46.08 -7.75
C LEU A 1036 -32.20 46.69 -7.19
N ALA A 1037 -33.20 45.86 -6.86
CA ALA A 1037 -34.41 46.32 -6.20
C ALA A 1037 -34.11 46.97 -4.83
N HIS A 1038 -33.18 46.41 -4.06
CA HIS A 1038 -32.69 47.02 -2.81
C HIS A 1038 -31.96 48.36 -3.01
N LEU A 1039 -31.34 48.56 -4.17
CA LEU A 1039 -30.69 49.83 -4.57
C LEU A 1039 -31.66 50.85 -5.17
N GLY A 1040 -32.93 50.48 -5.39
CA GLY A 1040 -33.95 51.33 -6.01
C GLY A 1040 -33.98 51.29 -7.54
N GLU A 1041 -33.22 50.40 -8.19
CA GLU A 1041 -33.17 50.23 -9.65
C GLU A 1041 -34.26 49.24 -10.12
N VAL A 1042 -35.52 49.59 -9.86
CA VAL A 1042 -36.68 48.67 -9.95
C VAL A 1042 -36.96 48.19 -11.37
N GLU A 1043 -36.84 49.05 -12.38
CA GLU A 1043 -37.12 48.74 -13.78
C GLU A 1043 -36.18 47.64 -14.30
N ARG A 1044 -34.88 47.79 -14.02
CA ARG A 1044 -33.88 46.78 -14.38
C ARG A 1044 -34.07 45.48 -13.58
N ALA A 1045 -34.47 45.59 -12.31
CA ALA A 1045 -34.81 44.42 -11.50
C ALA A 1045 -36.01 43.66 -12.08
N ARG A 1046 -37.07 44.36 -12.52
CA ARG A 1046 -38.24 43.74 -13.16
C ARG A 1046 -37.87 43.02 -14.43
N GLU A 1047 -37.09 43.64 -15.30
CA GLU A 1047 -36.60 43.05 -16.55
C GLU A 1047 -35.89 41.71 -16.29
N LEU A 1048 -34.89 41.70 -15.40
CA LEU A 1048 -34.13 40.49 -15.07
C LEU A 1048 -34.99 39.40 -14.43
N SER A 1049 -35.92 39.76 -13.53
CA SER A 1049 -36.83 38.77 -12.93
C SER A 1049 -37.84 38.20 -13.93
N GLY A 1050 -38.30 39.02 -14.90
CA GLY A 1050 -39.18 38.60 -15.98
C GLY A 1050 -38.50 37.63 -16.94
N GLU A 1051 -37.25 37.93 -17.33
CA GLU A 1051 -36.42 37.03 -18.15
C GLU A 1051 -36.31 35.62 -17.55
N VAL A 1052 -36.07 35.51 -16.23
CA VAL A 1052 -35.97 34.20 -15.55
C VAL A 1052 -37.30 33.46 -15.58
N VAL A 1053 -38.42 34.15 -15.36
CA VAL A 1053 -39.76 33.53 -15.38
C VAL A 1053 -40.10 33.02 -16.78
N GLU A 1054 -39.88 33.82 -17.81
CA GLU A 1054 -40.13 33.43 -19.21
C GLU A 1054 -39.26 32.24 -19.61
N LEU A 1055 -37.96 32.30 -19.30
CA LEU A 1055 -37.03 31.25 -19.64
C LEU A 1055 -37.34 29.95 -18.88
N SER A 1056 -37.65 30.02 -17.59
CA SER A 1056 -37.96 28.83 -16.79
C SER A 1056 -39.26 28.13 -17.24
N ARG A 1057 -40.25 28.90 -17.72
CA ARG A 1057 -41.47 28.35 -18.34
C ARG A 1057 -41.16 27.64 -19.65
N TYR A 1058 -40.35 28.25 -20.51
CA TYR A 1058 -39.92 27.63 -21.76
C TYR A 1058 -39.14 26.34 -21.53
N LEU A 1059 -38.22 26.33 -20.55
CA LEU A 1059 -37.39 25.18 -20.24
C LEU A 1059 -38.13 24.07 -19.48
N GLY A 1060 -39.30 24.35 -18.90
CA GLY A 1060 -40.05 23.39 -18.09
C GLY A 1060 -39.41 23.11 -16.73
N GLN A 1061 -38.82 24.13 -16.08
CA GLN A 1061 -38.05 24.00 -14.83
C GLN A 1061 -38.81 24.60 -13.64
N PRO A 1062 -39.54 23.79 -12.85
CA PRO A 1062 -40.42 24.31 -11.81
C PRO A 1062 -39.67 24.98 -10.65
N ARG A 1063 -38.46 24.54 -10.30
CA ARG A 1063 -37.67 25.21 -9.25
C ARG A 1063 -37.27 26.60 -9.70
N CYS A 1064 -36.65 26.72 -10.88
CA CYS A 1064 -36.21 28.01 -11.42
C CYS A 1064 -37.39 28.96 -11.62
N LEU A 1065 -38.53 28.44 -12.08
CA LEU A 1065 -39.76 29.21 -12.20
C LEU A 1065 -40.23 29.76 -10.86
N GLY A 1066 -40.28 28.93 -9.82
CA GLY A 1066 -40.67 29.37 -8.48
C GLY A 1066 -39.72 30.41 -7.89
N VAL A 1067 -38.41 30.26 -8.11
CA VAL A 1067 -37.39 31.24 -7.68
C VAL A 1067 -37.56 32.58 -8.40
N GLY A 1068 -37.78 32.56 -9.72
CA GLY A 1068 -38.04 33.76 -10.52
C GLY A 1068 -39.34 34.46 -10.12
N LEU A 1069 -40.44 33.71 -9.96
CA LEU A 1069 -41.74 34.23 -9.51
C LEU A 1069 -41.64 34.87 -8.12
N ARG A 1070 -40.87 34.28 -7.21
CA ARG A 1070 -40.62 34.87 -5.88
C ARG A 1070 -39.93 36.22 -6.00
N ALA A 1071 -38.88 36.33 -6.82
CA ALA A 1071 -38.18 37.58 -7.04
C ALA A 1071 -39.08 38.64 -7.67
N ALA A 1072 -39.79 38.28 -8.75
CA ALA A 1072 -40.76 39.15 -9.40
C ALA A 1072 -41.83 39.65 -8.42
N GLY A 1073 -42.36 38.77 -7.56
CA GLY A 1073 -43.35 39.13 -6.56
C GLY A 1073 -42.83 40.09 -5.47
N ILE A 1074 -41.58 39.92 -5.03
CA ILE A 1074 -40.92 40.86 -4.10
C ILE A 1074 -40.76 42.25 -4.74
N ILE A 1075 -40.35 42.28 -6.01
CA ILE A 1075 -40.07 43.53 -6.76
C ILE A 1075 -41.36 44.27 -7.11
N ALA A 1076 -42.40 43.54 -7.53
CA ALA A 1076 -43.70 44.13 -7.87
C ALA A 1076 -44.38 44.74 -6.65
N GLY A 1077 -44.39 44.01 -5.51
CA GLY A 1077 -45.13 44.41 -4.32
C GLY A 1077 -46.65 44.51 -4.55
N GLY A 1078 -47.39 45.03 -3.57
CA GLY A 1078 -48.84 45.19 -3.70
C GLY A 1078 -49.60 43.88 -3.97
N SER A 1079 -50.78 43.98 -4.60
CA SER A 1079 -51.62 42.82 -4.91
C SER A 1079 -50.98 41.89 -5.95
N GLU A 1080 -50.40 42.47 -7.01
CA GLU A 1080 -49.69 41.73 -8.06
C GLU A 1080 -48.55 40.88 -7.46
N GLY A 1081 -47.75 41.47 -6.56
CA GLY A 1081 -46.68 40.76 -5.88
C GLY A 1081 -47.17 39.62 -4.98
N LEU A 1082 -48.35 39.74 -4.36
CA LEU A 1082 -48.94 38.63 -3.59
C LEU A 1082 -49.37 37.47 -4.49
N ASP A 1083 -49.93 37.76 -5.67
CA ASP A 1083 -50.36 36.73 -6.61
C ASP A 1083 -49.15 35.96 -7.16
N LEU A 1084 -48.08 36.67 -7.53
CA LEU A 1084 -46.81 36.06 -7.94
C LEU A 1084 -46.17 35.23 -6.82
N LEU A 1085 -46.20 35.70 -5.56
CA LEU A 1085 -45.67 34.95 -4.42
C LEU A 1085 -46.52 33.69 -4.11
N ARG A 1086 -47.84 33.73 -4.32
CA ARG A 1086 -48.69 32.54 -4.19
C ARG A 1086 -48.40 31.53 -5.30
N GLU A 1087 -48.23 31.98 -6.54
CA GLU A 1087 -47.81 31.12 -7.66
C GLU A 1087 -46.44 30.50 -7.39
N ALA A 1088 -45.49 31.27 -6.85
CA ALA A 1088 -44.17 30.76 -6.45
C ALA A 1088 -44.27 29.65 -5.40
N VAL A 1089 -45.08 29.84 -4.35
CA VAL A 1089 -45.32 28.82 -3.31
C VAL A 1089 -45.95 27.56 -3.93
N ALA A 1090 -47.02 27.70 -4.70
CA ALA A 1090 -47.70 26.56 -5.32
C ALA A 1090 -46.80 25.79 -6.30
N THR A 1091 -45.92 26.49 -7.02
CA THR A 1091 -44.95 25.88 -7.93
C THR A 1091 -43.91 25.08 -7.14
N LEU A 1092 -43.36 25.66 -6.07
CA LEU A 1092 -42.28 25.04 -5.28
C LEU A 1092 -42.75 23.93 -4.34
N GLU A 1093 -44.02 23.95 -3.92
CA GLU A 1093 -44.61 22.95 -3.02
C GLU A 1093 -44.45 21.52 -3.57
N ASN A 1094 -44.55 21.36 -4.89
CA ASN A 1094 -44.45 20.07 -5.58
C ASN A 1094 -43.02 19.74 -6.04
N THR A 1095 -42.02 20.51 -5.59
CA THR A 1095 -40.61 20.28 -5.93
C THR A 1095 -39.81 19.77 -4.73
N PRO A 1096 -38.69 19.07 -4.97
CA PRO A 1096 -37.75 18.70 -3.91
C PRO A 1096 -37.00 19.89 -3.28
N ALA A 1097 -37.12 21.10 -3.84
CA ALA A 1097 -36.35 22.28 -3.45
C ALA A 1097 -36.89 22.95 -2.16
N ARG A 1098 -36.76 22.27 -1.02
CA ARG A 1098 -37.35 22.68 0.26
C ARG A 1098 -36.88 24.04 0.75
N LEU A 1099 -35.61 24.39 0.51
CA LEU A 1099 -35.06 25.68 0.91
C LEU A 1099 -35.71 26.83 0.13
N GLU A 1100 -35.92 26.67 -1.18
CA GLU A 1100 -36.56 27.70 -2.00
C GLU A 1100 -38.05 27.83 -1.65
N HIS A 1101 -38.73 26.71 -1.38
CA HIS A 1101 -40.11 26.71 -0.89
C HIS A 1101 -40.22 27.46 0.45
N ALA A 1102 -39.30 27.20 1.39
CA ALA A 1102 -39.25 27.92 2.66
C ALA A 1102 -39.09 29.44 2.45
N ARG A 1103 -38.19 29.86 1.55
CA ARG A 1103 -37.99 31.28 1.22
C ARG A 1103 -39.26 31.91 0.64
N ALA A 1104 -39.92 31.26 -0.33
CA ALA A 1104 -41.16 31.74 -0.92
C ALA A 1104 -42.28 31.91 0.12
N MET A 1105 -42.40 30.95 1.06
CA MET A 1105 -43.36 31.00 2.17
C MET A 1105 -43.10 32.15 3.13
N VAL A 1106 -41.83 32.37 3.49
CA VAL A 1106 -41.43 33.49 4.35
C VAL A 1106 -41.68 34.83 3.67
N ASP A 1107 -41.35 34.95 2.38
CA ASP A 1107 -41.55 36.18 1.61
C ASP A 1107 -43.05 36.49 1.39
N LEU A 1108 -43.87 35.48 1.09
CA LEU A 1108 -45.34 35.60 1.03
C LEU A 1108 -45.91 36.08 2.37
N GLY A 1109 -45.49 35.44 3.47
CA GLY A 1109 -45.91 35.82 4.81
C GLY A 1109 -45.52 37.26 5.18
N ALA A 1110 -44.29 37.65 4.87
CA ALA A 1110 -43.80 39.01 5.08
C ALA A 1110 -44.54 40.04 4.22
N ALA A 1111 -44.89 39.70 2.97
CA ALA A 1111 -45.68 40.55 2.08
C ALA A 1111 -47.12 40.73 2.59
N LEU A 1112 -47.78 39.65 3.02
CA LEU A 1112 -49.12 39.68 3.63
C LEU A 1112 -49.12 40.55 4.89
N ARG A 1113 -48.11 40.42 5.75
CA ARG A 1113 -47.97 41.28 6.94
C ARG A 1113 -47.84 42.76 6.55
N ARG A 1114 -47.00 43.08 5.57
CA ARG A 1114 -46.78 44.47 5.08
C ARG A 1114 -48.07 45.10 4.53
N GLN A 1115 -48.95 44.30 3.95
CA GLN A 1115 -50.28 44.73 3.48
C GLN A 1115 -51.37 44.69 4.58
N ASN A 1116 -50.96 44.50 5.83
CA ASN A 1116 -51.83 44.45 7.01
C ASN A 1116 -52.75 43.22 7.09
N HIS A 1117 -52.50 42.17 6.30
CA HIS A 1117 -53.20 40.88 6.35
C HIS A 1117 -52.54 39.96 7.40
N ARG A 1118 -52.49 40.43 8.66
CA ARG A 1118 -51.71 39.78 9.73
C ARG A 1118 -52.16 38.36 10.08
N LYS A 1119 -53.45 38.03 9.89
CA LYS A 1119 -53.98 36.69 10.17
C LYS A 1119 -53.49 35.69 9.12
N ASP A 1120 -53.61 36.05 7.85
CA ASP A 1120 -53.25 35.23 6.71
C ASP A 1120 -51.73 35.06 6.58
N ALA A 1121 -50.95 36.03 7.08
CA ALA A 1121 -49.48 35.94 7.14
C ALA A 1121 -48.96 34.82 8.07
N ARG A 1122 -49.73 34.40 9.08
CA ARG A 1122 -49.23 33.50 10.15
C ARG A 1122 -48.92 32.10 9.66
N ASP A 1123 -49.77 31.54 8.81
CA ASP A 1123 -49.62 30.16 8.38
C ASP A 1123 -48.43 29.97 7.41
N PRO A 1124 -48.24 30.83 6.38
CA PRO A 1124 -47.02 30.81 5.58
C PRO A 1124 -45.74 31.00 6.40
N LEU A 1125 -45.75 31.92 7.37
CA LEU A 1125 -44.59 32.14 8.24
C LEU A 1125 -44.28 30.96 9.17
N ARG A 1126 -45.30 30.26 9.68
CA ARG A 1126 -45.10 29.05 10.51
C ARG A 1126 -44.51 27.91 9.69
N GLN A 1127 -45.12 27.60 8.56
CA GLN A 1127 -44.64 26.55 7.66
C GLN A 1127 -43.24 26.88 7.11
N GLY A 1128 -43.00 28.13 6.74
CA GLY A 1128 -41.67 28.61 6.34
C GLY A 1128 -40.62 28.50 7.44
N THR A 1129 -40.98 28.80 8.70
CA THR A 1129 -40.09 28.61 9.87
C THR A 1129 -39.74 27.14 10.04
N GLU A 1130 -40.73 26.25 9.99
CA GLU A 1130 -40.54 24.81 10.14
C GLU A 1130 -39.67 24.22 9.03
N LEU A 1131 -39.95 24.55 7.78
CA LEU A 1131 -39.14 24.12 6.63
C LEU A 1131 -37.70 24.65 6.72
N ALA A 1132 -37.50 25.93 7.04
CA ALA A 1132 -36.16 26.51 7.20
C ALA A 1132 -35.37 25.81 8.32
N GLN A 1133 -36.02 25.48 9.44
CA GLN A 1133 -35.40 24.74 10.55
C GLN A 1133 -35.03 23.30 10.18
N ARG A 1134 -35.88 22.62 9.40
CA ARG A 1134 -35.61 21.26 8.88
C ARG A 1134 -34.43 21.26 7.90
N CYS A 1135 -34.33 22.30 7.05
CA CYS A 1135 -33.20 22.47 6.13
C CYS A 1135 -31.89 22.84 6.87
N GLY A 1136 -31.99 23.40 8.08
CA GLY A 1136 -30.83 23.95 8.80
C GLY A 1136 -30.47 25.39 8.42
N ALA A 1137 -31.37 26.10 7.72
CA ALA A 1137 -31.17 27.49 7.27
C ALA A 1137 -31.46 28.48 8.41
N THR A 1138 -30.49 28.65 9.32
CA THR A 1138 -30.62 29.46 10.54
C THR A 1138 -31.03 30.90 10.25
N MET A 1139 -30.44 31.53 9.24
CA MET A 1139 -30.73 32.92 8.87
C MET A 1139 -32.19 33.11 8.45
N LEU A 1140 -32.69 32.20 7.60
CA LEU A 1140 -34.07 32.23 7.13
C LEU A 1140 -35.07 31.95 8.26
N ALA A 1141 -34.77 30.97 9.12
CA ALA A 1141 -35.61 30.66 10.27
C ALA A 1141 -35.73 31.85 11.25
N GLN A 1142 -34.63 32.55 11.52
CA GLN A 1142 -34.64 33.75 12.36
C GLN A 1142 -35.46 34.88 11.74
N ARG A 1143 -35.30 35.11 10.42
CA ARG A 1143 -36.12 36.08 9.67
C ARG A 1143 -37.61 35.74 9.75
N ALA A 1144 -37.98 34.48 9.51
CA ALA A 1144 -39.35 34.00 9.57
C ALA A 1144 -39.97 34.19 10.97
N GLN A 1145 -39.20 33.91 12.03
CA GLN A 1145 -39.63 34.13 13.42
C GLN A 1145 -39.82 35.61 13.75
N ALA A 1146 -38.92 36.48 13.28
CA ALA A 1146 -39.04 37.93 13.47
C ALA A 1146 -40.30 38.48 12.77
N GLU A 1147 -40.56 38.04 11.55
CA GLU A 1147 -41.79 38.37 10.80
C GLU A 1147 -43.04 37.84 11.50
N LEU A 1148 -43.00 36.61 12.04
CA LEU A 1148 -44.11 36.00 12.76
C LEU A 1148 -44.41 36.73 14.07
N LEU A 1149 -43.37 37.12 14.83
CA LEU A 1149 -43.49 37.96 16.03
C LEU A 1149 -44.15 39.30 15.71
N ALA A 1150 -43.78 39.91 14.58
CA ALA A 1150 -44.36 41.17 14.13
C ALA A 1150 -45.87 41.07 13.76
N THR A 1151 -46.42 39.86 13.60
CA THR A 1151 -47.89 39.64 13.46
C THR A 1151 -48.63 39.56 14.80
N GLY A 1152 -47.92 39.64 15.92
CA GLY A 1152 -48.44 39.44 17.28
C GLY A 1152 -48.63 37.97 17.68
N ALA A 1153 -48.14 37.02 16.88
CA ALA A 1153 -48.13 35.61 17.23
C ALA A 1153 -46.94 35.28 18.15
N ARG A 1154 -47.15 34.47 19.19
CA ARG A 1154 -46.05 33.91 19.99
C ARG A 1154 -45.42 32.73 19.22
N PRO A 1155 -44.10 32.76 18.93
CA PRO A 1155 -43.40 31.62 18.37
C PRO A 1155 -43.51 30.44 19.33
N ARG A 1156 -43.91 29.27 18.83
CA ARG A 1156 -43.68 28.04 19.58
C ARG A 1156 -42.17 27.83 19.63
N ARG A 1157 -41.62 27.69 20.83
CA ARG A 1157 -40.26 27.16 21.01
C ARG A 1157 -40.36 25.68 20.62
N LEU A 1158 -40.07 25.37 19.36
CA LEU A 1158 -39.80 23.99 18.97
C LEU A 1158 -38.43 23.67 19.57
N THR A 1159 -38.43 23.01 20.73
CA THR A 1159 -37.29 22.23 21.17
C THR A 1159 -37.01 21.23 20.06
N ARG A 1160 -35.91 21.39 19.32
CA ARG A 1160 -35.41 20.34 18.44
C ARG A 1160 -35.27 19.08 19.30
N SER A 1161 -36.06 18.05 19.00
CA SER A 1161 -36.06 16.77 19.71
C SER A 1161 -35.95 15.64 18.69
N GLY A 1162 -35.29 14.54 19.06
CA GLY A 1162 -35.03 13.43 18.14
C GLY A 1162 -33.99 13.79 17.06
N VAL A 1163 -34.06 13.12 15.90
CA VAL A 1163 -33.09 13.25 14.79
C VAL A 1163 -32.85 14.69 14.32
N GLU A 1164 -33.82 15.57 14.53
CA GLU A 1164 -33.75 16.99 14.18
C GLU A 1164 -32.84 17.82 15.09
N ALA A 1165 -32.46 17.30 16.27
CA ALA A 1165 -31.51 17.93 17.19
C ALA A 1165 -30.04 17.70 16.79
N LEU A 1166 -29.78 16.69 15.96
CA LEU A 1166 -28.44 16.34 15.51
C LEU A 1166 -27.86 17.38 14.55
N THR A 1167 -26.56 17.64 14.68
CA THR A 1167 -25.81 18.31 13.61
C THR A 1167 -25.73 17.39 12.38
N PRO A 1168 -25.45 17.94 11.20
CA PRO A 1168 -25.28 17.17 9.97
C PRO A 1168 -24.35 15.97 10.09
N SER A 1169 -23.13 16.20 10.58
CA SER A 1169 -22.12 15.17 10.78
C SER A 1169 -22.60 14.12 11.77
N GLU A 1170 -23.22 14.55 12.88
CA GLU A 1170 -23.83 13.66 13.87
C GLU A 1170 -24.93 12.80 13.25
N ARG A 1171 -25.80 13.38 12.41
CA ARG A 1171 -26.90 12.65 11.76
C ARG A 1171 -26.41 11.62 10.76
N ARG A 1172 -25.47 12.00 9.88
CA ARG A 1172 -24.90 11.10 8.88
C ARG A 1172 -24.16 9.94 9.54
N ILE A 1173 -23.35 10.24 10.56
CA ILE A 1173 -22.63 9.23 11.33
C ILE A 1173 -23.60 8.33 12.11
N ALA A 1174 -24.62 8.90 12.75
CA ALA A 1174 -25.65 8.14 13.44
C ALA A 1174 -26.47 7.26 12.48
N ARG A 1175 -26.69 7.71 11.23
CA ARG A 1175 -27.40 6.93 10.20
C ARG A 1175 -26.56 5.77 9.67
N LEU A 1176 -25.29 6.02 9.33
CA LEU A 1176 -24.36 4.94 8.96
C LEU A 1176 -24.17 3.94 10.11
N ALA A 1177 -24.19 4.42 11.36
CA ALA A 1177 -24.17 3.55 12.52
C ALA A 1177 -25.47 2.74 12.69
N ALA A 1178 -26.62 3.34 12.37
CA ALA A 1178 -27.91 2.65 12.32
C ALA A 1178 -27.96 1.58 11.22
N ASP A 1179 -27.31 1.84 10.09
CA ASP A 1179 -27.18 0.91 8.95
C ASP A 1179 -26.18 -0.24 9.21
N GLY A 1180 -25.62 -0.31 10.43
CA GLY A 1180 -24.77 -1.42 10.87
C GLY A 1180 -23.26 -1.19 10.76
N LEU A 1181 -22.79 -0.07 10.20
CA LEU A 1181 -21.36 0.16 9.94
C LEU A 1181 -20.58 0.55 11.20
N SER A 1182 -19.56 -0.20 11.59
CA SER A 1182 -18.68 0.10 12.72
C SER A 1182 -18.07 1.51 12.65
N THR A 1183 -17.67 2.07 13.80
CA THR A 1183 -17.04 3.40 13.86
C THR A 1183 -15.83 3.54 12.92
N PRO A 1184 -14.93 2.54 12.80
CA PRO A 1184 -13.87 2.53 11.79
C PRO A 1184 -14.39 2.54 10.36
N GLU A 1185 -15.40 1.75 10.03
CA GLU A 1185 -16.02 1.74 8.69
C GLU A 1185 -16.66 3.08 8.35
N ILE A 1186 -17.31 3.74 9.32
CA ILE A 1186 -17.86 5.09 9.13
C ILE A 1186 -16.74 6.10 8.89
N ALA A 1187 -15.67 6.05 9.67
CA ALA A 1187 -14.52 6.95 9.51
C ALA A 1187 -13.87 6.79 8.13
N GLN A 1188 -13.72 5.53 7.71
CA GLN A 1188 -13.22 5.17 6.39
C GLN A 1188 -14.14 5.64 5.27
N GLN A 1189 -15.44 5.45 5.43
CA GLN A 1189 -16.44 5.85 4.45
C GLN A 1189 -16.57 7.38 4.30
N LEU A 1190 -16.24 8.12 5.35
CA LEU A 1190 -16.34 9.57 5.40
C LEU A 1190 -14.99 10.28 5.20
N PHE A 1191 -13.89 9.54 5.06
CA PHE A 1191 -12.52 10.07 4.98
C PHE A 1191 -12.17 11.02 6.14
N VAL A 1192 -12.68 10.71 7.34
CA VAL A 1192 -12.35 11.42 8.59
C VAL A 1192 -11.67 10.47 9.56
N THR A 1193 -11.09 11.01 10.62
CA THR A 1193 -10.48 10.18 11.68
C THR A 1193 -11.56 9.48 12.51
N VAL A 1194 -11.25 8.31 13.07
CA VAL A 1194 -12.20 7.60 13.97
C VAL A 1194 -12.61 8.44 15.16
N ASN A 1195 -11.69 9.24 15.71
CA ASN A 1195 -11.99 10.16 16.81
C ASN A 1195 -13.06 11.20 16.43
N THR A 1196 -13.04 11.71 15.19
CA THR A 1196 -14.09 12.59 14.68
C THR A 1196 -15.44 11.88 14.68
N VAL A 1197 -15.48 10.61 14.28
CA VAL A 1197 -16.71 9.80 14.29
C VAL A 1197 -17.22 9.54 15.71
N GLU A 1198 -16.34 9.15 16.63
CA GLU A 1198 -16.68 8.91 18.03
C GLU A 1198 -17.22 10.16 18.72
N THR A 1199 -16.57 11.30 18.49
CA THR A 1199 -17.00 12.60 19.03
C THR A 1199 -18.41 12.94 18.54
N HIS A 1200 -18.67 12.76 17.24
CA HIS A 1200 -20.00 12.99 16.67
C HIS A 1200 -21.05 11.97 17.17
N LEU A 1201 -20.73 10.68 17.30
CA LEU A 1201 -21.67 9.71 17.90
C LEU A 1201 -22.02 10.08 19.34
N ARG A 1202 -21.03 10.50 20.13
CA ARG A 1202 -21.24 10.93 21.53
C ARG A 1202 -22.19 12.13 21.60
N HIS A 1203 -21.98 13.13 20.76
CA HIS A 1203 -22.89 14.28 20.68
C HIS A 1203 -24.27 13.87 20.17
N ALA A 1204 -24.35 12.91 19.25
CA ALA A 1204 -25.60 12.40 18.74
C ALA A 1204 -26.42 11.69 19.83
N TYR A 1205 -25.78 10.82 20.63
CA TYR A 1205 -26.43 10.12 21.73
C TYR A 1205 -27.00 11.06 22.77
N MET A 1206 -26.22 12.09 23.14
CA MET A 1206 -26.67 13.12 24.08
C MET A 1206 -27.88 13.91 23.57
N LYS A 1207 -27.95 14.17 22.25
CA LYS A 1207 -29.04 14.95 21.64
C LYS A 1207 -30.28 14.12 21.32
N LEU A 1208 -30.12 12.82 21.11
CA LEU A 1208 -31.20 11.87 20.90
C LEU A 1208 -31.75 11.28 22.20
N ASP A 1209 -31.09 11.54 23.33
CA ASP A 1209 -31.39 10.94 24.64
C ASP A 1209 -31.34 9.40 24.60
N ILE A 1210 -30.28 8.86 23.99
CA ILE A 1210 -30.01 7.42 23.92
C ILE A 1210 -28.66 7.08 24.56
N HIS A 1211 -28.50 5.82 24.98
CA HIS A 1211 -27.32 5.35 25.70
C HIS A 1211 -26.54 4.28 24.95
N SER A 1212 -27.13 3.66 23.92
CA SER A 1212 -26.45 2.66 23.10
C SER A 1212 -26.72 2.83 21.62
N ARG A 1213 -25.77 2.34 20.83
CA ARG A 1213 -25.80 2.32 19.37
C ARG A 1213 -26.97 1.51 18.82
N GLU A 1214 -27.39 0.46 19.53
CA GLU A 1214 -28.51 -0.43 19.19
C GLU A 1214 -29.87 0.28 19.16
N GLN A 1215 -29.96 1.48 19.75
CA GLN A 1215 -31.17 2.29 19.76
C GLN A 1215 -31.30 3.18 18.52
N LEU A 1216 -30.23 3.33 17.73
CA LEU A 1216 -30.23 4.16 16.51
C LEU A 1216 -31.17 3.63 15.40
N PRO A 1217 -31.24 2.32 15.08
CA PRO A 1217 -32.16 1.82 14.05
C PRO A 1217 -33.63 2.17 14.35
N GLY A 1218 -34.04 2.07 15.62
CA GLY A 1218 -35.38 2.44 16.07
C GLY A 1218 -35.70 3.95 15.98
N ILE A 1219 -34.68 4.81 15.89
CA ILE A 1219 -34.82 6.25 15.73
C ILE A 1219 -34.84 6.69 14.26
N PHE A 1220 -34.10 6.01 13.39
CA PHE A 1220 -33.97 6.35 11.97
C PHE A 1220 -34.93 5.62 11.03
N GLY A 1221 -35.65 4.60 11.54
CA GLY A 1221 -36.65 3.85 10.78
C GLY A 1221 -36.00 2.96 9.72
N ALA A 1222 -35.34 1.90 10.16
CA ALA A 1222 -34.94 0.77 9.31
C ALA A 1222 -36.00 -0.33 9.33
#